data_AF-A0A2V7KY22-F1
#
_entry.id   AF-A0A2V7KY22-F1
#
_cell.length_a   1.000
_cell.length_b   1.000
_cell.length_c   1.000
_cell.angle_alpha   90.00
_cell.angle_beta   90.00
_cell.angle_gamma   90.00
#
_symmetry.space_group_name_H-M   'P 1'
#
loop_
_entity.id
_entity.type
_entity.pdbx_description
1 polymer ?
#
loop_
_entity_poly.entity_id
_entity_poly.type
_entity_poly.pdbx_seq_one_letter_code
_entity_poly.pdbx_strand_id
1 'polypeptide(L)'
;MTTALRVREASSDELARWDEIVRRFPNHRTPHLRAWIDALAACNCGRPLYLLLEDDTGLVGAFPGLLRKLGKWTLFGSPLEGCQTVSLGPAFDPARFDTAAFAAAIVPYLEREHDVAHVELLHLGLDADAMRAAGFEDERVFTYRAPLFPHDEAGTFKQLKQSARRNVKRAQRLGLVTRFETDESFVDEHYRQLKEVYRRGGFAVPFGKHRVLEFFRQLKASGNLIAISVYLPGGRVNIATGIFFVEGTELLLWMWAHRQHYRWYRPTELMTWTVMQRAIQLGCETFDFMGRGEFKTKFGAIPDESKVRWLRGRYPWLMTARKVAKRVYGWQQTLRGRAALGARQVTGFIGRGGRASHPVRPPACVLGDVDLVRALGRARIPSTVLAPPGAPVRYSRHTRAVFPWHNAWERPEELVDALVRFGQAQPEPPALFYQEDRTLLLVSRHRDRLREGFRFVVPDAELVEQLVDKSRFQALAGRLDLPVPKARVIAPGDPAPGDDFDIPFPIALKPLVRIPSRWEPLAGPGKATSLDSLDELRALWPRIMAANLPILAQELVPGPERCIESYHAYVDERGAIVGEFAGRKIRTWPLAYGDSTALETSDASDVLALGRQLVKRLKFAGVVKFDFKRAPDGRLRLLEANPRFNLWHHLGAVAGVNLPALVYGDLIGAPRPILRPARAGVRWCKPWKDQSAARAAGMSFAEWIPWLIRCEAKSGLAWDDPLPLIGATVRRGIETLARTVRRTKEPPLTLRSVKE
;
A
#
# COMPACT_ATOMS: atom_id res chain seq x y z
N MET A 1 -46.68 -30.24 -3.89
CA MET A 1 -46.91 -30.11 -2.44
C MET A 1 -45.55 -29.97 -1.80
N THR A 2 -45.19 -28.79 -1.30
CA THR A 2 -43.93 -28.57 -0.57
C THR A 2 -44.08 -29.14 0.83
N THR A 3 -43.33 -30.19 1.16
CA THR A 3 -43.32 -30.81 2.48
C THR A 3 -42.86 -29.79 3.53
N ALA A 4 -43.58 -29.67 4.64
CA ALA A 4 -43.24 -28.69 5.67
C ALA A 4 -41.98 -29.12 6.42
N LEU A 5 -40.91 -28.34 6.32
CA LEU A 5 -39.66 -28.61 7.02
C LEU A 5 -39.75 -28.14 8.48
N ARG A 6 -39.43 -29.02 9.43
CA ARG A 6 -39.30 -28.72 10.86
C ARG A 6 -37.83 -28.59 11.24
N VAL A 7 -37.55 -27.62 12.13
CA VAL A 7 -36.21 -27.34 12.65
C VAL A 7 -36.22 -27.50 14.16
N ARG A 8 -35.23 -28.20 14.70
CA ARG A 8 -35.01 -28.34 16.15
C ARG A 8 -33.53 -28.43 16.49
N GLU A 9 -33.18 -28.15 17.74
CA GLU A 9 -31.84 -28.45 18.26
C GLU A 9 -31.64 -29.97 18.40
N ALA A 10 -30.40 -30.41 18.17
CA ALA A 10 -30.00 -31.77 18.48
C ALA A 10 -29.99 -32.00 19.99
N SER A 11 -30.55 -33.13 20.43
CA SER A 11 -30.47 -33.60 21.81
C SER A 11 -29.03 -33.99 22.20
N SER A 12 -28.76 -34.17 23.49
CA SER A 12 -27.43 -34.59 23.98
C SER A 12 -26.94 -35.90 23.34
N ASP A 13 -27.84 -36.87 23.11
CA ASP A 13 -27.51 -38.16 22.49
C ASP A 13 -27.25 -38.05 20.98
N GLU A 14 -27.91 -37.10 20.31
CA GLU A 14 -27.67 -36.79 18.91
C GLU A 14 -26.38 -35.99 18.75
N LEU A 15 -26.06 -35.11 19.69
CA LEU A 15 -24.77 -34.40 19.73
C LEU A 15 -23.59 -35.35 19.94
N ALA A 16 -23.76 -36.39 20.76
CA ALA A 16 -22.76 -37.44 20.93
C ALA A 16 -22.48 -38.21 19.63
N ARG A 17 -23.50 -38.34 18.76
CA ARG A 17 -23.44 -39.04 17.46
C ARG A 17 -23.49 -38.08 16.27
N TRP A 18 -23.19 -36.80 16.47
CA TRP A 18 -23.38 -35.76 15.46
C TRP A 18 -22.65 -36.07 14.15
N ASP A 19 -21.39 -36.51 14.26
CA ASP A 19 -20.57 -36.84 13.11
C ASP A 19 -21.12 -38.05 12.32
N GLU A 20 -21.74 -39.02 13.00
CA GLU A 20 -22.43 -40.14 12.34
C GLU A 20 -23.68 -39.68 11.60
N ILE A 21 -24.42 -38.72 12.16
CA ILE A 21 -25.61 -38.13 11.54
C ILE A 21 -25.21 -37.35 10.28
N VAL A 22 -24.25 -36.43 10.42
CA VAL A 22 -23.80 -35.56 9.33
C VAL A 22 -23.21 -36.35 8.16
N ARG A 23 -22.43 -37.41 8.43
CA ARG A 23 -21.81 -38.25 7.39
C ARG A 23 -22.81 -38.99 6.50
N ARG A 24 -24.09 -39.11 6.91
CA ARG A 24 -25.15 -39.71 6.08
C ARG A 24 -25.50 -38.84 4.87
N PHE A 25 -25.21 -37.54 4.93
CA PHE A 25 -25.54 -36.62 3.86
C PHE A 25 -24.38 -36.53 2.85
N PRO A 26 -24.64 -36.70 1.54
CA PRO A 26 -23.58 -36.76 0.53
C PRO A 26 -22.85 -35.43 0.36
N ASN A 27 -23.47 -34.30 0.70
CA ASN A 27 -22.85 -32.97 0.62
C ASN A 27 -22.11 -32.56 1.91
N HIS A 28 -21.98 -33.45 2.91
CA HIS A 28 -21.24 -33.13 4.13
C HIS A 28 -19.76 -32.83 3.84
N ARG A 29 -19.15 -32.08 4.75
CA ARG A 29 -17.76 -31.61 4.67
C ARG A 29 -17.16 -31.59 6.07
N THR A 30 -15.84 -31.58 6.19
CA THR A 30 -15.14 -31.51 7.49
C THR A 30 -15.64 -30.40 8.42
N PRO A 31 -15.98 -29.19 7.93
CA PRO A 31 -16.52 -28.13 8.77
C PRO A 31 -17.83 -28.48 9.49
N HIS A 32 -18.62 -29.40 8.95
CA HIS A 32 -19.87 -29.82 9.58
C HIS A 32 -19.65 -30.73 10.78
N LEU A 33 -18.47 -31.33 10.93
CA LEU A 33 -18.16 -32.22 12.03
C LEU A 33 -18.05 -31.44 13.33
N ARG A 34 -18.48 -32.07 14.42
CA ARG A 34 -18.55 -31.45 15.75
C ARG A 34 -17.20 -30.91 16.19
N ALA A 35 -16.13 -31.67 15.95
CA ALA A 35 -14.78 -31.29 16.35
C ALA A 35 -14.32 -29.96 15.70
N TRP A 36 -14.78 -29.67 14.48
CA TRP A 36 -14.51 -28.38 13.81
C TRP A 36 -15.29 -27.23 14.46
N ILE A 37 -16.58 -27.43 14.71
CA ILE A 37 -17.45 -26.42 15.34
C ILE A 37 -16.99 -26.10 16.76
N ASP A 38 -16.64 -27.12 17.54
CA ASP A 38 -16.12 -26.97 18.90
C ASP A 38 -14.75 -26.24 18.89
N ALA A 39 -13.89 -26.50 17.90
CA ALA A 39 -12.65 -25.74 17.71
C ALA A 39 -12.91 -24.26 17.37
N LEU A 40 -13.92 -23.95 16.55
CA LEU A 40 -14.33 -22.57 16.28
C LEU A 40 -14.83 -21.89 17.55
N ALA A 41 -15.59 -22.60 18.39
CA ALA A 41 -16.07 -22.09 19.66
C ALA A 41 -14.92 -21.81 20.65
N ALA A 42 -13.97 -22.75 20.79
CA ALA A 42 -12.75 -22.56 21.58
C ALA A 42 -11.91 -21.36 21.08
N CYS A 43 -11.99 -21.05 19.79
CA CYS A 43 -11.38 -19.88 19.16
C CYS A 43 -12.20 -18.58 19.30
N ASN A 44 -13.23 -18.55 20.16
CA ASN A 44 -14.14 -17.43 20.39
C ASN A 44 -14.92 -16.97 19.15
N CYS A 45 -15.27 -17.89 18.24
CA CYS A 45 -16.08 -17.56 17.06
C CYS A 45 -17.58 -17.46 17.37
N GLY A 46 -18.04 -18.11 18.44
CA GLY A 46 -19.42 -18.09 18.93
C GLY A 46 -19.74 -19.34 19.76
N ARG A 47 -20.95 -19.41 20.32
CA ARG A 47 -21.49 -20.61 20.97
C ARG A 47 -22.02 -21.55 19.90
N PRO A 48 -21.66 -22.85 19.88
CA PRO A 48 -22.22 -23.81 18.95
C PRO A 48 -23.75 -23.89 19.03
N LEU A 49 -24.38 -24.07 17.86
CA LEU A 49 -25.77 -24.42 17.71
C LEU A 49 -25.85 -25.51 16.64
N TYR A 50 -26.46 -26.63 16.98
CA TYR A 50 -26.54 -27.82 16.15
C TYR A 50 -28.01 -28.10 15.86
N LEU A 51 -28.43 -27.85 14.63
CA LEU A 51 -29.82 -27.98 14.22
C LEU A 51 -30.02 -29.23 13.36
N LEU A 52 -31.16 -29.87 13.53
CA LEU A 52 -31.63 -30.97 12.69
C LEU A 52 -32.84 -30.49 11.89
N LEU A 53 -32.90 -30.94 10.63
CA LEU A 53 -33.93 -30.62 9.66
C LEU A 53 -34.73 -31.89 9.36
N GLU A 54 -36.03 -31.84 9.59
CA GLU A 54 -36.92 -33.01 9.48
C GLU A 54 -38.13 -32.69 8.61
N ASP A 55 -38.55 -33.65 7.79
CA ASP A 55 -39.86 -33.63 7.13
C ASP A 55 -40.78 -34.71 7.75
N ASP A 56 -41.88 -35.05 7.09
CA ASP A 56 -42.82 -36.07 7.57
C ASP A 56 -42.26 -37.52 7.50
N THR A 57 -41.19 -37.72 6.72
CA THR A 57 -40.52 -39.01 6.51
C THR A 57 -39.25 -39.16 7.34
N GLY A 58 -38.87 -38.13 8.11
CA GLY A 58 -37.77 -38.15 9.09
C GLY A 58 -36.68 -37.14 8.77
N LEU A 59 -35.45 -37.43 9.19
CA LEU A 59 -34.31 -36.52 9.04
C LEU A 59 -33.96 -36.31 7.55
N VAL A 60 -33.88 -35.05 7.13
CA VAL A 60 -33.47 -34.63 5.78
C VAL A 60 -32.18 -33.82 5.78
N GLY A 61 -31.74 -33.30 6.93
CA GLY A 61 -30.51 -32.54 7.01
C GLY A 61 -30.05 -32.19 8.42
N ALA A 62 -28.82 -31.70 8.49
CA ALA A 62 -28.17 -31.19 9.69
C ALA A 62 -27.55 -29.83 9.38
N PHE A 63 -27.76 -28.85 10.26
CA PHE A 63 -27.32 -27.48 10.07
C PHE A 63 -26.55 -26.97 11.31
N PRO A 64 -25.22 -27.17 11.34
CA PRO A 64 -24.39 -26.63 12.40
C PRO A 64 -24.09 -25.15 12.16
N GLY A 65 -23.93 -24.39 13.25
CA GLY A 65 -23.51 -23.00 13.21
C GLY A 65 -23.09 -22.46 14.57
N LEU A 66 -22.88 -21.15 14.62
CA LEU A 66 -22.40 -20.45 15.81
C LEU A 66 -23.28 -19.23 16.09
N LEU A 67 -23.72 -19.11 17.34
CA LEU A 67 -24.38 -17.94 17.90
C LEU A 67 -23.35 -16.99 18.50
N ARG A 68 -23.38 -15.72 18.11
CA ARG A 68 -22.46 -14.69 18.61
C ARG A 68 -23.22 -13.44 19.05
N LYS A 69 -22.97 -13.01 20.29
CA LYS A 69 -23.50 -11.73 20.79
C LYS A 69 -22.64 -10.56 20.32
N LEU A 70 -23.30 -9.51 19.82
CA LEU A 70 -22.71 -8.21 19.49
C LEU A 70 -23.52 -7.11 20.18
N GLY A 71 -23.12 -6.74 21.39
CA GLY A 71 -23.94 -5.93 22.28
C GLY A 71 -25.25 -6.67 22.60
N LYS A 72 -26.40 -6.02 22.37
CA LYS A 72 -27.73 -6.63 22.57
C LYS A 72 -28.18 -7.58 21.46
N TRP A 73 -27.45 -7.65 20.34
CA TRP A 73 -27.88 -8.40 19.15
C TRP A 73 -27.26 -9.79 19.11
N THR A 74 -28.04 -10.81 18.75
CA THR A 74 -27.54 -12.16 18.46
C THR A 74 -27.35 -12.32 16.96
N LEU A 75 -26.18 -12.79 16.54
CA LEU A 75 -25.87 -13.17 15.16
C LEU A 75 -25.77 -14.69 15.10
N PHE A 76 -26.32 -15.31 14.06
CA PHE A 76 -26.07 -16.70 13.74
C PHE A 76 -25.22 -16.77 12.47
N GLY A 77 -24.18 -17.61 12.49
CA GLY A 77 -23.41 -17.87 11.29
C GLY A 77 -23.04 -19.32 11.08
N SER A 78 -23.17 -19.75 9.84
CA SER A 78 -22.76 -21.06 9.35
C SER A 78 -21.91 -20.92 8.06
N PRO A 79 -20.66 -20.42 8.15
CA PRO A 79 -20.02 -19.78 9.30
C PRO A 79 -20.07 -18.24 9.19
N LEU A 80 -19.94 -17.54 10.32
CA LEU A 80 -19.71 -16.09 10.32
C LEU A 80 -18.42 -15.74 9.54
N GLU A 81 -18.41 -14.59 8.88
CA GLU A 81 -17.20 -14.09 8.21
C GLU A 81 -16.04 -13.92 9.22
N GLY A 82 -14.85 -14.39 8.86
CA GLY A 82 -13.65 -14.32 9.70
C GLY A 82 -13.34 -15.58 10.52
N CYS A 83 -14.20 -16.60 10.48
CA CYS A 83 -13.94 -17.91 11.11
C CYS A 83 -12.92 -18.77 10.34
N GLN A 84 -12.47 -18.34 9.15
CA GLN A 84 -11.55 -19.08 8.28
C GLN A 84 -12.08 -20.47 7.88
N THR A 85 -13.41 -20.57 7.79
CA THR A 85 -14.15 -21.75 7.34
C THR A 85 -14.86 -21.40 6.05
N VAL A 86 -14.78 -22.30 5.08
CA VAL A 86 -14.91 -21.96 3.66
C VAL A 86 -16.07 -22.68 2.97
N SER A 87 -16.75 -23.52 3.74
CA SER A 87 -18.12 -23.98 3.58
C SER A 87 -18.60 -24.38 4.97
N LEU A 88 -19.84 -24.08 5.32
CA LEU A 88 -20.53 -24.77 6.41
C LEU A 88 -21.93 -24.99 5.89
N GLY A 89 -22.92 -24.14 6.16
CA GLY A 89 -24.25 -24.34 5.58
C GLY A 89 -24.91 -25.65 6.07
N PRO A 90 -26.06 -26.04 5.50
CA PRO A 90 -26.70 -27.31 5.82
C PRO A 90 -26.06 -28.47 5.05
N ALA A 91 -25.83 -29.59 5.73
CA ALA A 91 -25.65 -30.91 5.12
C ALA A 91 -27.03 -31.57 4.99
N PHE A 92 -27.38 -32.12 3.83
CA PHE A 92 -28.73 -32.59 3.55
C PHE A 92 -28.80 -33.68 2.48
N ASP A 93 -29.93 -34.36 2.42
CA ASP A 93 -30.29 -35.29 1.35
C ASP A 93 -30.79 -34.50 0.13
N PRO A 94 -30.05 -34.49 -1.00
CA PRO A 94 -30.42 -33.69 -2.17
C PRO A 94 -31.73 -34.15 -2.83
N ALA A 95 -32.20 -35.38 -2.59
CA ALA A 95 -33.46 -35.87 -3.13
C ALA A 95 -34.68 -35.35 -2.36
N ARG A 96 -34.50 -34.94 -1.10
CA ARG A 96 -35.58 -34.54 -0.18
C ARG A 96 -35.50 -33.08 0.28
N PHE A 97 -34.35 -32.44 0.11
CA PHE A 97 -34.14 -31.07 0.57
C PHE A 97 -34.69 -30.02 -0.41
N ASP A 98 -35.61 -29.20 0.08
CA ASP A 98 -36.13 -28.03 -0.63
C ASP A 98 -35.58 -26.72 -0.02
N THR A 99 -34.97 -25.88 -0.86
CA THR A 99 -34.32 -24.63 -0.39
C THR A 99 -35.35 -23.63 0.13
N ALA A 100 -36.53 -23.55 -0.48
CA ALA A 100 -37.57 -22.62 -0.06
C ALA A 100 -38.15 -23.03 1.31
N ALA A 101 -38.45 -24.31 1.49
CA ALA A 101 -38.89 -24.87 2.76
C ALA A 101 -37.82 -24.70 3.85
N PHE A 102 -36.54 -24.91 3.53
CA PHE A 102 -35.43 -24.63 4.44
C PHE A 102 -35.40 -23.18 4.90
N ALA A 103 -35.41 -22.22 3.96
CA ALA A 103 -35.34 -20.80 4.29
C ALA A 103 -36.56 -20.34 5.08
N ALA A 104 -37.75 -20.85 4.74
CA ALA A 104 -39.01 -20.57 5.44
C ALA A 104 -39.04 -21.13 6.86
N ALA A 105 -38.39 -22.26 7.13
CA ALA A 105 -38.37 -22.88 8.45
C ALA A 105 -37.26 -22.31 9.35
N ILE A 106 -36.05 -22.08 8.80
CA ILE A 106 -34.88 -21.71 9.60
C ILE A 106 -34.92 -20.27 10.10
N VAL A 107 -35.43 -19.33 9.30
CA VAL A 107 -35.44 -17.91 9.66
C VAL A 107 -36.36 -17.65 10.87
N PRO A 108 -37.63 -18.09 10.88
CA PRO A 108 -38.51 -17.90 12.04
C PRO A 108 -38.05 -18.67 13.26
N TYR A 109 -37.41 -19.83 13.08
CA TYR A 109 -36.84 -20.60 14.17
C TYR A 109 -35.72 -19.82 14.87
N LEU A 110 -34.72 -19.36 14.12
CA LEU A 110 -33.60 -18.59 14.67
C LEU A 110 -34.06 -17.26 15.30
N GLU A 111 -35.05 -16.59 14.71
CA GLU A 111 -35.59 -15.33 15.24
C GLU A 111 -36.38 -15.52 16.54
N ARG A 112 -37.16 -16.61 16.68
CA ARG A 112 -38.01 -16.86 17.85
C ARG A 112 -37.25 -17.52 19.00
N GLU A 113 -36.55 -18.62 18.71
CA GLU A 113 -35.91 -19.44 19.74
C GLU A 113 -34.57 -18.86 20.24
N HIS A 114 -33.92 -18.01 19.42
CA HIS A 114 -32.57 -17.50 19.72
C HIS A 114 -32.42 -15.98 19.59
N ASP A 115 -33.50 -15.26 19.31
CA ASP A 115 -33.50 -13.80 19.08
C ASP A 115 -32.39 -13.37 18.10
N VAL A 116 -32.25 -14.13 17.00
CA VAL A 116 -31.25 -13.85 15.98
C VAL A 116 -31.66 -12.64 15.16
N ALA A 117 -30.82 -11.61 15.16
CA ALA A 117 -31.03 -10.39 14.39
C ALA A 117 -30.36 -10.44 13.00
N HIS A 118 -29.40 -11.35 12.81
CA HIS A 118 -28.67 -11.52 11.55
C HIS A 118 -28.24 -12.96 11.33
N VAL A 119 -28.49 -13.47 10.12
CA VAL A 119 -28.14 -14.82 9.67
C VAL A 119 -27.12 -14.70 8.54
N GLU A 120 -26.07 -15.51 8.62
CA GLU A 120 -25.03 -15.60 7.60
C GLU A 120 -24.69 -17.07 7.34
N LEU A 121 -24.67 -17.53 6.09
CA LEU A 121 -24.21 -18.87 5.76
C LEU A 121 -23.46 -18.90 4.44
N LEU A 122 -22.51 -19.82 4.29
CA LEU A 122 -21.70 -19.99 3.08
C LEU A 122 -21.95 -21.39 2.52
N HIS A 123 -22.63 -21.46 1.37
CA HIS A 123 -23.00 -22.72 0.73
C HIS A 123 -23.04 -22.57 -0.80
N LEU A 124 -22.75 -23.66 -1.51
CA LEU A 124 -22.62 -23.68 -2.98
C LEU A 124 -23.88 -24.12 -3.72
N GLY A 125 -24.75 -24.91 -3.08
CA GLY A 125 -25.87 -25.61 -3.74
C GLY A 125 -27.25 -25.25 -3.21
N LEU A 126 -27.46 -24.03 -2.69
CA LEU A 126 -28.82 -23.57 -2.36
C LEU A 126 -29.42 -22.84 -3.58
N ASP A 127 -30.70 -23.07 -3.85
CA ASP A 127 -31.42 -22.36 -4.92
C ASP A 127 -31.45 -20.85 -4.66
N ALA A 128 -31.00 -20.07 -5.64
CA ALA A 128 -30.77 -18.65 -5.46
C ALA A 128 -32.08 -17.85 -5.37
N ASP A 129 -33.09 -18.25 -6.12
CA ASP A 129 -34.36 -17.54 -6.20
C ASP A 129 -35.18 -17.80 -4.93
N ALA A 130 -35.18 -19.03 -4.41
CA ALA A 130 -35.76 -19.39 -3.12
C ALA A 130 -35.11 -18.62 -1.96
N MET A 131 -33.78 -18.51 -1.94
CA MET A 131 -33.07 -17.74 -0.90
C MET A 131 -33.41 -16.24 -0.95
N ARG A 132 -33.47 -15.65 -2.15
CA ARG A 132 -33.88 -14.25 -2.34
C ARG A 132 -35.33 -14.01 -1.97
N ALA A 133 -36.23 -14.92 -2.32
CA ALA A 133 -37.65 -14.88 -1.93
C ALA A 133 -37.82 -14.91 -0.40
N ALA A 134 -36.95 -15.63 0.31
CA ALA A 134 -36.89 -15.64 1.77
C ALA A 134 -36.16 -14.41 2.40
N GLY A 135 -35.75 -13.44 1.59
CA GLY A 135 -35.14 -12.18 2.03
C GLY A 135 -33.64 -12.23 2.26
N PHE A 136 -32.93 -13.26 1.76
CA PHE A 136 -31.47 -13.27 1.79
C PHE A 136 -30.87 -12.46 0.63
N GLU A 137 -29.84 -11.68 0.92
CA GLU A 137 -28.92 -11.09 -0.06
C GLU A 137 -27.81 -12.09 -0.39
N ASP A 138 -27.47 -12.26 -1.67
CA ASP A 138 -26.28 -13.00 -2.09
C ASP A 138 -25.02 -12.11 -2.12
N GLU A 139 -23.94 -12.60 -1.50
CA GLU A 139 -22.61 -12.04 -1.61
C GLU A 139 -21.66 -13.08 -2.21
N ARG A 140 -21.14 -12.81 -3.41
CA ARG A 140 -20.18 -13.68 -4.09
C ARG A 140 -18.83 -13.69 -3.36
N VAL A 141 -18.34 -14.89 -3.05
CA VAL A 141 -17.05 -15.12 -2.39
C VAL A 141 -16.01 -15.49 -3.42
N PHE A 142 -15.16 -14.51 -3.76
CA PHE A 142 -14.09 -14.68 -4.72
C PHE A 142 -12.99 -15.63 -4.23
N THR A 143 -12.53 -16.51 -5.12
CA THR A 143 -11.34 -17.34 -4.95
C THR A 143 -10.60 -17.58 -6.28
N TYR A 144 -9.53 -18.37 -6.24
CA TYR A 144 -8.87 -18.92 -7.43
C TYR A 144 -8.95 -20.44 -7.37
N ARG A 145 -9.43 -21.08 -8.44
CA ARG A 145 -9.57 -22.54 -8.52
C ARG A 145 -8.76 -23.08 -9.71
N ALA A 146 -7.98 -24.14 -9.49
CA ALA A 146 -7.23 -24.83 -10.55
C ALA A 146 -7.80 -26.24 -10.78
N PRO A 147 -7.85 -26.71 -12.03
CA PRO A 147 -8.12 -28.11 -12.32
C PRO A 147 -6.91 -28.97 -11.89
N LEU A 148 -7.21 -30.13 -11.32
CA LEU A 148 -6.31 -31.24 -11.13
C LEU A 148 -6.84 -32.38 -11.99
N PHE A 149 -5.96 -33.11 -12.67
CA PHE A 149 -6.36 -34.26 -13.49
C PHE A 149 -5.91 -35.54 -12.78
N PRO A 150 -6.81 -36.21 -12.03
CA PRO A 150 -6.57 -37.58 -11.59
C PRO A 150 -6.14 -38.41 -12.80
N HIS A 151 -5.08 -39.20 -12.65
CA HIS A 151 -4.48 -40.01 -13.72
C HIS A 151 -3.69 -39.26 -14.82
N ASP A 152 -3.62 -37.91 -14.80
CA ASP A 152 -2.73 -37.13 -15.68
C ASP A 152 -1.98 -36.04 -14.90
N GLU A 153 -1.02 -36.49 -14.09
CA GLU A 153 -0.12 -35.59 -13.35
C GLU A 153 0.63 -34.66 -14.31
N ALA A 154 1.07 -35.17 -15.47
CA ALA A 154 1.79 -34.38 -16.47
C ALA A 154 0.91 -33.28 -17.07
N GLY A 155 -0.36 -33.58 -17.36
CA GLY A 155 -1.38 -32.62 -17.75
C GLY A 155 -1.60 -31.54 -16.70
N THR A 156 -1.68 -31.93 -15.43
CA THR A 156 -1.78 -30.97 -14.33
C THR A 156 -0.54 -30.08 -14.28
N PHE A 157 0.67 -30.66 -14.40
CA PHE A 157 1.91 -29.90 -14.44
C PHE A 157 1.96 -28.91 -15.60
N LYS A 158 1.41 -29.27 -16.77
CA LYS A 158 1.34 -28.40 -17.95
C LYS A 158 0.44 -27.17 -17.73
N GLN A 159 -0.57 -27.25 -16.86
CA GLN A 159 -1.43 -26.11 -16.54
C GLN A 159 -0.71 -25.01 -15.75
N LEU A 160 0.34 -25.34 -14.99
CA LEU A 160 1.17 -24.34 -14.32
C LEU A 160 1.79 -23.41 -15.37
N LYS A 161 1.89 -22.10 -15.11
CA LYS A 161 2.61 -21.17 -16.00
C LYS A 161 4.06 -21.64 -16.20
N GLN A 162 4.65 -21.36 -17.37
CA GLN A 162 6.03 -21.74 -17.69
C GLN A 162 7.03 -21.32 -16.61
N SER A 163 6.86 -20.13 -16.02
CA SER A 163 7.68 -19.65 -14.91
C SER A 163 7.58 -20.53 -13.65
N ALA A 164 6.39 -21.02 -13.31
CA ALA A 164 6.21 -21.91 -12.16
C ALA A 164 6.84 -23.27 -12.41
N ARG A 165 6.63 -23.87 -13.60
CA ARG A 165 7.28 -25.13 -14.00
C ARG A 165 8.80 -25.04 -13.94
N ARG A 166 9.38 -23.94 -14.45
CA ARG A 166 10.85 -23.69 -14.38
C ARG A 166 11.34 -23.59 -12.94
N ASN A 167 10.58 -22.95 -12.05
CA ASN A 167 10.95 -22.80 -10.65
C ASN A 167 10.86 -24.11 -9.86
N VAL A 168 9.84 -24.95 -10.13
CA VAL A 168 9.76 -26.31 -9.57
C VAL A 168 11.01 -27.11 -9.96
N LYS A 169 11.33 -27.17 -11.26
CA LYS A 169 12.52 -27.87 -11.77
C LYS A 169 13.82 -27.29 -11.20
N ARG A 170 13.90 -25.98 -11.00
CA ARG A 170 15.05 -25.33 -10.37
C ARG A 170 15.18 -25.75 -8.91
N ALA A 171 14.09 -25.72 -8.14
CA ALA A 171 14.09 -26.10 -6.74
C ALA A 171 14.50 -27.56 -6.54
N GLN A 172 14.05 -28.47 -7.42
CA GLN A 172 14.50 -29.86 -7.45
C GLN A 172 16.00 -29.98 -7.75
N ARG A 173 16.50 -29.26 -8.78
CA ARG A 173 17.95 -29.23 -9.10
C ARG A 173 18.81 -28.66 -7.98
N LEU A 174 18.28 -27.71 -7.21
CA LEU A 174 18.94 -27.14 -6.03
C LEU A 174 18.91 -28.09 -4.82
N GLY A 175 18.27 -29.25 -4.91
CA GLY A 175 18.24 -30.25 -3.84
C GLY A 175 17.36 -29.87 -2.65
N LEU A 176 16.34 -29.02 -2.85
CA LEU A 176 15.39 -28.71 -1.78
C LEU A 176 14.61 -29.96 -1.37
N VAL A 177 14.38 -30.13 -0.06
CA VAL A 177 13.73 -31.32 0.50
C VAL A 177 12.33 -30.95 0.98
N THR A 178 11.30 -31.67 0.52
CA THR A 178 9.92 -31.53 1.01
C THR A 178 9.58 -32.61 2.02
N ARG A 179 8.86 -32.27 3.09
CA ARG A 179 8.37 -33.24 4.09
C ARG A 179 6.91 -32.97 4.41
N PHE A 180 6.08 -34.00 4.45
CA PHE A 180 4.74 -33.91 5.02
C PHE A 180 4.83 -34.05 6.53
N GLU A 181 4.15 -33.16 7.25
CA GLU A 181 4.34 -32.96 8.68
C GLU A 181 3.06 -33.35 9.42
N THR A 182 3.19 -34.15 10.48
CA THR A 182 2.06 -34.55 11.34
C THR A 182 2.30 -34.17 12.80
N ASP A 183 3.49 -33.67 13.13
CA ASP A 183 3.88 -33.28 14.47
C ASP A 183 3.41 -31.85 14.79
N GLU A 184 2.96 -31.61 16.01
CA GLU A 184 2.44 -30.29 16.41
C GLU A 184 3.54 -29.21 16.46
N SER A 185 4.81 -29.58 16.61
CA SER A 185 5.94 -28.64 16.56
C SER A 185 6.04 -27.91 15.22
N PHE A 186 5.45 -28.46 14.16
CA PHE A 186 5.27 -27.77 12.87
C PHE A 186 4.57 -26.41 13.03
N VAL A 187 3.57 -26.32 13.92
CA VAL A 187 2.74 -25.13 14.12
C VAL A 187 3.58 -23.94 14.57
N ASP A 188 4.62 -24.17 15.37
CA ASP A 188 5.51 -23.10 15.81
C ASP A 188 6.28 -22.46 14.65
N GLU A 189 6.89 -23.29 13.80
CA GLU A 189 7.61 -22.79 12.63
C GLU A 189 6.66 -22.17 11.62
N HIS A 190 5.51 -22.80 11.37
CA HIS A 190 4.49 -22.27 10.49
C HIS A 190 4.00 -20.90 10.94
N TYR A 191 3.69 -20.73 12.24
CA TYR A 191 3.23 -19.45 12.78
C TYR A 191 4.33 -18.38 12.77
N ARG A 192 5.60 -18.74 12.96
CA ARG A 192 6.74 -17.81 12.79
C ARG A 192 6.82 -17.30 11.34
N GLN A 193 6.76 -18.20 10.36
CA GLN A 193 6.77 -17.82 8.95
C GLN A 193 5.52 -17.03 8.55
N LEU A 194 4.35 -17.38 9.08
CA LEU A 194 3.09 -16.66 8.85
C LEU A 194 3.20 -15.22 9.36
N LYS A 195 3.73 -15.02 10.57
CA LYS A 195 4.06 -13.67 11.08
C LYS A 195 4.98 -12.95 10.11
N GLU A 196 6.04 -13.58 9.61
CA GLU A 196 6.95 -12.96 8.63
C GLU A 196 6.25 -12.52 7.34
N VAL A 197 5.39 -13.36 6.77
CA VAL A 197 4.64 -13.05 5.54
C VAL A 197 3.58 -11.98 5.75
N TYR A 198 2.79 -12.05 6.83
CA TYR A 198 1.79 -11.03 7.18
C TYR A 198 2.47 -9.69 7.43
N ARG A 199 3.58 -9.72 8.16
CA ARG A 199 4.41 -8.55 8.39
C ARG A 199 4.83 -7.88 7.08
N ARG A 200 5.34 -8.64 6.11
CA ARG A 200 5.67 -8.11 4.78
C ARG A 200 4.47 -7.46 4.07
N GLY A 201 3.27 -8.02 4.23
CA GLY A 201 2.05 -7.44 3.69
C GLY A 201 1.59 -6.17 4.41
N GLY A 202 2.28 -5.74 5.49
CA GLY A 202 1.82 -4.68 6.35
C GLY A 202 0.56 -5.07 7.13
N PHE A 203 0.41 -6.37 7.45
CA PHE A 203 -0.68 -6.96 8.23
C PHE A 203 -0.12 -7.62 9.51
N ALA A 204 -0.93 -7.66 10.57
CA ALA A 204 -0.69 -8.57 11.70
C ALA A 204 -1.56 -9.82 11.48
N VAL A 205 -1.12 -10.98 11.97
CA VAL A 205 -1.96 -12.18 11.91
C VAL A 205 -3.24 -11.92 12.73
N PRO A 206 -4.46 -12.08 12.18
CA PRO A 206 -5.71 -11.73 12.85
C PRO A 206 -6.05 -12.57 14.09
N PHE A 207 -5.30 -13.66 14.30
CA PHE A 207 -5.57 -14.72 15.24
C PHE A 207 -4.25 -15.20 15.87
N GLY A 208 -4.35 -15.80 17.05
CA GLY A 208 -3.19 -16.33 17.78
C GLY A 208 -2.72 -17.69 17.25
N LYS A 209 -1.52 -18.10 17.68
CA LYS A 209 -0.95 -19.43 17.41
C LYS A 209 -1.89 -20.57 17.80
N HIS A 210 -2.63 -20.40 18.90
CA HIS A 210 -3.60 -21.39 19.38
C HIS A 210 -4.64 -21.75 18.31
N ARG A 211 -5.11 -20.78 17.52
CA ARG A 211 -6.04 -21.07 16.40
C ARG A 211 -5.39 -21.95 15.34
N VAL A 212 -4.11 -21.75 15.04
CA VAL A 212 -3.36 -22.60 14.10
C VAL A 212 -3.21 -24.02 14.62
N LEU A 213 -2.96 -24.16 15.92
CA LEU A 213 -2.84 -25.46 16.57
C LEU A 213 -4.15 -26.23 16.56
N GLU A 214 -5.27 -25.60 16.91
CA GLU A 214 -6.58 -26.25 16.93
C GLU A 214 -6.99 -26.73 15.53
N PHE A 215 -6.87 -25.90 14.50
CA PHE A 215 -7.15 -26.33 13.13
C PHE A 215 -6.23 -27.46 12.66
N PHE A 216 -4.94 -27.42 13.00
CA PHE A 216 -4.01 -28.51 12.69
C PHE A 216 -4.45 -29.83 13.33
N ARG A 217 -4.82 -29.80 14.62
CA ARG A 217 -5.32 -30.98 15.35
C ARG A 217 -6.60 -31.53 14.74
N GLN A 218 -7.57 -30.67 14.43
CA GLN A 218 -8.85 -31.12 13.87
C GLN A 218 -8.70 -31.71 12.47
N LEU A 219 -7.92 -31.05 11.60
CA LEU A 219 -7.61 -31.59 10.29
C LEU A 219 -6.87 -32.93 10.39
N LYS A 220 -5.92 -33.06 11.32
CA LYS A 220 -5.20 -34.31 11.57
C LYS A 220 -6.14 -35.42 12.04
N ALA A 221 -6.98 -35.14 13.03
CA ALA A 221 -7.94 -36.11 13.58
C ALA A 221 -8.96 -36.57 12.53
N SER A 222 -9.37 -35.67 11.61
CA SER A 222 -10.27 -36.00 10.51
C SER A 222 -9.63 -36.82 9.38
N GLY A 223 -8.31 -37.01 9.39
CA GLY A 223 -7.57 -37.66 8.31
C GLY A 223 -7.34 -36.79 7.06
N ASN A 224 -7.80 -35.53 7.08
CA ASN A 224 -7.78 -34.65 5.91
C ASN A 224 -6.60 -33.68 5.86
N LEU A 225 -5.71 -33.68 6.86
CA LEU A 225 -4.56 -32.77 6.93
C LEU A 225 -3.51 -33.07 5.85
N ILE A 226 -3.11 -32.02 5.14
CA ILE A 226 -1.87 -31.98 4.35
C ILE A 226 -1.05 -30.78 4.84
N ALA A 227 -0.23 -30.99 5.87
CA ALA A 227 0.79 -30.04 6.27
C ALA A 227 2.13 -30.41 5.62
N ILE A 228 2.85 -29.41 5.10
CA ILE A 228 4.09 -29.61 4.36
C ILE A 228 5.14 -28.56 4.73
N SER A 229 6.40 -28.98 4.77
CA SER A 229 7.58 -28.15 4.93
C SER A 229 8.53 -28.30 3.76
N VAL A 230 9.27 -27.23 3.44
CA VAL A 230 10.40 -27.25 2.50
C VAL A 230 11.67 -26.87 3.24
N TYR A 231 12.73 -27.64 3.04
CA TYR A 231 14.04 -27.45 3.64
C TYR A 231 15.12 -27.21 2.58
N LEU A 232 16.19 -26.49 2.96
CA LEU A 232 17.44 -26.45 2.20
C LEU A 232 18.09 -27.85 2.09
N PRO A 233 19.05 -28.04 1.16
CA PRO A 233 19.85 -29.26 1.10
C PRO A 233 20.46 -29.60 2.47
N GLY A 234 20.43 -30.88 2.83
CA GLY A 234 20.82 -31.35 4.17
C GLY A 234 19.71 -31.27 5.24
N GLY A 235 18.52 -30.73 4.91
CA GLY A 235 17.29 -30.96 5.67
C GLY A 235 17.18 -30.28 7.05
N ARG A 236 18.10 -29.36 7.38
CA ARG A 236 18.15 -28.67 8.69
C ARG A 236 17.40 -27.33 8.72
N VAL A 237 17.41 -26.57 7.62
CA VAL A 237 16.83 -25.21 7.57
C VAL A 237 15.48 -25.24 6.86
N ASN A 238 14.40 -25.04 7.61
CA ASN A 238 13.04 -24.90 7.06
C ASN A 238 12.85 -23.51 6.43
N ILE A 239 12.43 -23.47 5.17
CA ILE A 239 12.31 -22.25 4.37
C ILE A 239 10.90 -21.96 3.87
N ALA A 240 9.99 -22.94 3.93
CA ALA A 240 8.57 -22.74 3.63
C ALA A 240 7.71 -23.78 4.34
N THR A 241 6.49 -23.39 4.67
CA THR A 241 5.49 -24.24 5.32
C THR A 241 4.10 -23.97 4.74
N GLY A 242 3.24 -24.98 4.71
CA GLY A 242 1.85 -24.81 4.31
C GLY A 242 0.92 -25.82 4.98
N ILE A 243 -0.30 -25.39 5.26
CA ILE A 243 -1.41 -26.21 5.73
C ILE A 243 -2.47 -26.20 4.63
N PHE A 244 -2.78 -27.39 4.14
CA PHE A 244 -3.80 -27.69 3.16
C PHE A 244 -4.65 -28.82 3.72
N PHE A 245 -5.79 -29.06 3.10
CA PHE A 245 -6.65 -30.18 3.45
C PHE A 245 -7.52 -30.58 2.28
N VAL A 246 -8.04 -31.80 2.33
CA VAL A 246 -8.92 -32.34 1.29
C VAL A 246 -10.35 -32.38 1.82
N GLU A 247 -11.31 -31.94 1.00
CA GLU A 247 -12.74 -32.13 1.20
C GLU A 247 -13.34 -32.76 -0.07
N GLY A 248 -13.73 -34.04 0.00
CA GLY A 248 -14.20 -34.77 -1.16
C GLY A 248 -13.11 -34.83 -2.25
N THR A 249 -13.43 -34.33 -3.45
CA THR A 249 -12.50 -34.24 -4.59
C THR A 249 -11.83 -32.87 -4.71
N GLU A 250 -11.91 -32.02 -3.69
CA GLU A 250 -11.32 -30.68 -3.69
C GLU A 250 -10.17 -30.59 -2.68
N LEU A 251 -9.01 -30.14 -3.16
CA LEU A 251 -7.92 -29.66 -2.32
C LEU A 251 -8.20 -28.21 -1.92
N LEU A 252 -7.98 -27.86 -0.65
CA LEU A 252 -8.16 -26.51 -0.13
C LEU A 252 -6.87 -25.99 0.51
N LEU A 253 -6.50 -24.76 0.18
CA LEU A 253 -5.44 -24.05 0.88
C LEU A 253 -5.99 -23.43 2.16
N TRP A 254 -5.47 -23.80 3.33
CA TRP A 254 -5.74 -23.02 4.53
C TRP A 254 -4.81 -21.82 4.64
N MET A 255 -3.49 -22.08 4.66
CA MET A 255 -2.47 -21.04 4.72
C MET A 255 -1.10 -21.58 4.32
N TRP A 256 -0.28 -20.72 3.72
CA TRP A 256 1.13 -21.01 3.47
C TRP A 256 2.01 -19.84 3.84
N ALA A 257 3.30 -20.10 4.01
CA ALA A 257 4.30 -19.10 4.24
C ALA A 257 5.68 -19.55 3.73
N HIS A 258 6.58 -18.58 3.59
CA HIS A 258 8.00 -18.85 3.35
C HIS A 258 8.86 -17.79 4.03
N ARG A 259 10.09 -18.19 4.37
CA ARG A 259 11.16 -17.33 4.86
C ARG A 259 11.64 -16.40 3.74
N GLN A 260 11.62 -15.09 3.98
CA GLN A 260 11.99 -14.07 2.99
C GLN A 260 13.44 -14.20 2.56
N HIS A 261 14.33 -14.50 3.50
CA HIS A 261 15.76 -14.67 3.24
C HIS A 261 16.03 -15.71 2.13
N TYR A 262 15.17 -16.74 2.03
CA TYR A 262 15.31 -17.84 1.07
C TYR A 262 14.35 -17.75 -0.13
N ARG A 263 13.72 -16.59 -0.38
CA ARG A 263 12.73 -16.44 -1.47
C ARG A 263 13.27 -16.78 -2.87
N TRP A 264 14.57 -16.64 -3.08
CA TRP A 264 15.25 -16.91 -4.35
C TRP A 264 15.29 -18.40 -4.71
N TYR A 265 15.14 -19.28 -3.73
CA TYR A 265 14.98 -20.72 -3.93
C TYR A 265 13.60 -21.11 -4.47
N ARG A 266 12.65 -20.14 -4.51
CA ARG A 266 11.27 -20.34 -4.98
C ARG A 266 10.58 -21.53 -4.29
N PRO A 267 10.64 -21.64 -2.94
CA PRO A 267 10.18 -22.84 -2.23
C PRO A 267 8.66 -23.03 -2.31
N THR A 268 7.89 -21.96 -2.49
CA THR A 268 6.44 -22.04 -2.64
C THR A 268 6.05 -22.80 -3.90
N GLU A 269 6.75 -22.60 -5.02
CA GLU A 269 6.45 -23.33 -6.26
C GLU A 269 6.65 -24.85 -6.09
N LEU A 270 7.75 -25.26 -5.46
CA LEU A 270 8.00 -26.67 -5.18
C LEU A 270 6.95 -27.24 -4.22
N MET A 271 6.72 -26.56 -3.09
CA MET A 271 5.72 -26.96 -2.09
C MET A 271 4.33 -27.15 -2.69
N THR A 272 3.85 -26.15 -3.44
CA THR A 272 2.53 -26.21 -4.05
C THR A 272 2.44 -27.34 -5.05
N TRP A 273 3.47 -27.56 -5.87
CA TRP A 273 3.49 -28.69 -6.79
C TRP A 273 3.45 -30.04 -6.05
N THR A 274 4.27 -30.22 -5.02
CA THR A 274 4.28 -31.45 -4.21
C THR A 274 2.94 -31.73 -3.53
N VAL A 275 2.24 -30.69 -3.07
CA VAL A 275 0.89 -30.82 -2.52
C VAL A 275 -0.13 -31.18 -3.60
N MET A 276 -0.04 -30.59 -4.79
CA MET A 276 -0.90 -30.96 -5.92
C MET A 276 -0.71 -32.42 -6.32
N GLN A 277 0.53 -32.92 -6.36
CA GLN A 277 0.82 -34.33 -6.59
C GLN A 277 0.16 -35.23 -5.54
N ARG A 278 0.27 -34.86 -4.25
CA ARG A 278 -0.39 -35.60 -3.17
C ARG A 278 -1.92 -35.58 -3.29
N ALA A 279 -2.50 -34.45 -3.68
CA ALA A 279 -3.94 -34.33 -3.89
C ALA A 279 -4.44 -35.17 -5.08
N ILE A 280 -3.69 -35.20 -6.19
CA ILE A 280 -3.98 -36.06 -7.35
C ILE A 280 -3.99 -37.54 -6.93
N GLN A 281 -3.02 -37.96 -6.11
CA GLN A 281 -2.99 -39.32 -5.54
C GLN A 281 -4.19 -39.64 -4.65
N LEU A 282 -4.77 -38.62 -4.01
CA LEU A 282 -5.98 -38.74 -3.19
C LEU A 282 -7.27 -38.58 -4.02
N GLY A 283 -7.18 -38.52 -5.35
CA GLY A 283 -8.34 -38.41 -6.24
C GLY A 283 -8.94 -36.99 -6.32
N CYS A 284 -8.20 -35.95 -5.93
CA CYS A 284 -8.69 -34.58 -6.08
C CYS A 284 -8.70 -34.14 -7.54
N GLU A 285 -9.80 -33.53 -7.96
CA GLU A 285 -10.05 -32.99 -9.30
C GLU A 285 -9.89 -31.47 -9.34
N THR A 286 -9.92 -30.81 -8.19
CA THR A 286 -9.82 -29.36 -8.12
C THR A 286 -8.97 -28.91 -6.94
N PHE A 287 -8.36 -27.74 -7.09
CA PHE A 287 -7.64 -27.06 -6.02
C PHE A 287 -8.16 -25.63 -5.85
N ASP A 288 -8.85 -25.39 -4.74
CA ASP A 288 -9.23 -24.06 -4.31
C ASP A 288 -8.12 -23.40 -3.46
N PHE A 289 -7.55 -22.33 -4.01
CA PHE A 289 -6.49 -21.56 -3.39
C PHE A 289 -6.95 -20.59 -2.31
N MET A 290 -8.25 -20.51 -2.04
CA MET A 290 -8.85 -19.80 -0.90
C MET A 290 -8.48 -18.31 -0.83
N GLY A 291 -9.40 -17.48 -1.34
CA GLY A 291 -9.30 -16.02 -1.31
C GLY A 291 -8.47 -15.43 -2.45
N ARG A 292 -8.13 -14.14 -2.33
CA ARG A 292 -7.52 -13.35 -3.41
C ARG A 292 -6.01 -13.61 -3.58
N GLY A 293 -5.45 -13.11 -4.69
CA GLY A 293 -4.01 -13.12 -4.98
C GLY A 293 -3.70 -13.61 -6.40
N GLU A 294 -3.46 -12.68 -7.35
CA GLU A 294 -3.20 -13.00 -8.76
C GLU A 294 -2.01 -13.93 -8.99
N PHE A 295 -1.04 -13.95 -8.07
CA PHE A 295 0.08 -14.88 -8.12
C PHE A 295 -0.34 -16.35 -8.11
N LYS A 296 -1.58 -16.68 -7.68
CA LYS A 296 -2.17 -18.03 -7.73
C LYS A 296 -2.37 -18.52 -9.16
N THR A 297 -2.56 -17.60 -10.13
CA THR A 297 -2.69 -17.93 -11.57
C THR A 297 -1.46 -18.65 -12.13
N LYS A 298 -0.30 -18.56 -11.47
CA LYS A 298 0.90 -19.30 -11.90
C LYS A 298 0.76 -20.81 -11.74
N PHE A 299 -0.22 -21.27 -10.96
CA PHE A 299 -0.50 -22.67 -10.70
C PHE A 299 -1.65 -23.24 -11.56
N GLY A 300 -2.01 -22.56 -12.65
CA GLY A 300 -3.15 -22.98 -13.50
C GLY A 300 -4.51 -22.57 -12.93
N ALA A 301 -4.53 -21.76 -11.87
CA ALA A 301 -5.77 -21.33 -11.23
C ALA A 301 -6.41 -20.15 -11.99
N ILE A 302 -7.73 -20.20 -12.14
CA ILE A 302 -8.56 -19.14 -12.70
C ILE A 302 -9.45 -18.51 -11.61
N PRO A 303 -9.87 -17.24 -11.75
CA PRO A 303 -10.84 -16.63 -10.85
C PRO A 303 -12.14 -17.46 -10.77
N ASP A 304 -12.64 -17.67 -9.56
CA ASP A 304 -13.89 -18.36 -9.29
C ASP A 304 -14.74 -17.55 -8.30
N GLU A 305 -16.00 -17.33 -8.65
CA GLU A 305 -17.00 -16.63 -7.82
C GLU A 305 -18.24 -17.52 -7.58
N SER A 306 -18.07 -18.84 -7.70
CA SER A 306 -19.16 -19.81 -7.56
C SER A 306 -19.70 -19.84 -6.11
N LYS A 307 -18.84 -19.57 -5.12
CA LYS A 307 -19.20 -19.57 -3.69
C LYS A 307 -20.11 -18.40 -3.36
N VAL A 308 -21.27 -18.70 -2.77
CA VAL A 308 -22.25 -17.69 -2.35
C VAL A 308 -22.39 -17.65 -0.84
N ARG A 309 -22.23 -16.46 -0.29
CA ARG A 309 -22.53 -16.15 1.10
C ARG A 309 -23.91 -15.52 1.15
N TRP A 310 -24.84 -16.19 1.82
CA TRP A 310 -26.20 -15.74 2.01
C TRP A 310 -26.31 -14.95 3.30
N LEU A 311 -26.89 -13.76 3.22
CA LEU A 311 -26.98 -12.82 4.33
C LEU A 311 -28.41 -12.36 4.52
N ARG A 312 -28.93 -12.41 5.74
CA ARG A 312 -30.24 -11.83 6.06
C ARG A 312 -30.17 -11.06 7.37
N GLY A 313 -30.65 -9.82 7.37
CA GLY A 313 -30.84 -9.03 8.57
C GLY A 313 -32.33 -8.91 8.88
N ARG A 314 -32.71 -9.15 10.15
CA ARG A 314 -34.08 -8.87 10.62
C ARG A 314 -34.45 -7.39 10.48
N TYR A 315 -33.43 -6.52 10.59
CA TYR A 315 -33.57 -5.08 10.38
C TYR A 315 -32.70 -4.62 9.18
N PRO A 316 -33.23 -3.85 8.22
CA PRO A 316 -32.48 -3.42 7.03
C PRO A 316 -31.19 -2.65 7.33
N TRP A 317 -31.16 -1.88 8.42
CA TRP A 317 -29.98 -1.12 8.82
C TRP A 317 -28.81 -2.03 9.25
N LEU A 318 -29.06 -3.26 9.71
CA LEU A 318 -27.99 -4.20 10.07
C LEU A 318 -27.17 -4.63 8.86
N MET A 319 -27.81 -4.78 7.70
CA MET A 319 -27.11 -5.06 6.44
C MET A 319 -26.18 -3.91 6.05
N THR A 320 -26.63 -2.66 6.25
CA THR A 320 -25.82 -1.46 6.03
C THR A 320 -24.68 -1.36 7.05
N ALA A 321 -24.97 -1.57 8.34
CA ALA A 321 -23.98 -1.55 9.41
C ALA A 321 -22.91 -2.62 9.19
N ARG A 322 -23.27 -3.82 8.72
CA ARG A 322 -22.33 -4.87 8.34
C ARG A 322 -21.46 -4.47 7.16
N LYS A 323 -22.02 -3.89 6.09
CA LYS A 323 -21.26 -3.36 4.93
C LYS A 323 -20.25 -2.30 5.36
N VAL A 324 -20.63 -1.42 6.29
CA VAL A 324 -19.74 -0.43 6.91
C VAL A 324 -18.68 -1.12 7.78
N ALA A 325 -19.07 -2.03 8.66
CA ALA A 325 -18.16 -2.76 9.54
C ALA A 325 -17.14 -3.59 8.76
N LYS A 326 -17.52 -4.19 7.62
CA LYS A 326 -16.60 -4.91 6.72
C LYS A 326 -15.59 -3.97 6.08
N ARG A 327 -16.02 -2.79 5.63
CA ARG A 327 -15.12 -1.72 5.14
C ARG A 327 -14.18 -1.23 6.25
N VAL A 328 -14.70 -1.05 7.46
CA VAL A 328 -13.95 -0.63 8.65
C VAL A 328 -12.98 -1.72 9.11
N TYR A 329 -13.37 -2.99 9.11
CA TYR A 329 -12.53 -4.11 9.51
C TYR A 329 -11.40 -4.37 8.50
N GLY A 330 -11.69 -4.34 7.19
CA GLY A 330 -10.65 -4.35 6.16
C GLY A 330 -9.67 -3.19 6.30
N TRP A 331 -10.19 -2.01 6.69
CA TRP A 331 -9.39 -0.85 7.01
C TRP A 331 -8.58 -1.01 8.32
N GLN A 332 -9.15 -1.59 9.38
CA GLN A 332 -8.49 -1.87 10.67
C GLN A 332 -7.42 -2.96 10.56
N GLN A 333 -7.65 -4.03 9.78
CA GLN A 333 -6.66 -5.05 9.43
C GLN A 333 -5.43 -4.40 8.77
N THR A 334 -5.68 -3.48 7.84
CA THR A 334 -4.65 -2.69 7.17
C THR A 334 -3.90 -1.74 8.12
N LEU A 335 -4.52 -1.31 9.22
CA LEU A 335 -3.88 -0.47 10.25
C LEU A 335 -3.10 -1.27 11.29
N ARG A 336 -3.62 -2.41 11.75
CA ARG A 336 -2.96 -3.26 12.76
C ARG A 336 -1.61 -3.77 12.26
N GLY A 337 -1.48 -4.03 10.97
CA GLY A 337 -0.18 -4.35 10.42
C GLY A 337 0.70 -3.17 10.00
N ARG A 338 0.15 -1.96 9.81
CA ARG A 338 0.93 -0.71 9.74
C ARG A 338 1.59 -0.34 11.08
N ALA A 339 1.08 -0.86 12.19
CA ALA A 339 1.72 -0.74 13.51
C ALA A 339 2.76 -1.84 13.77
N ALA A 340 2.61 -3.03 13.17
CA ALA A 340 3.56 -4.13 13.31
C ALA A 340 4.79 -3.99 12.39
N LEU A 341 4.71 -3.19 11.31
CA LEU A 341 5.85 -2.82 10.48
C LEU A 341 5.73 -1.39 9.99
N GLY A 342 6.88 -0.71 10.03
CA GLY A 342 7.23 0.27 9.01
C GLY A 342 6.99 -0.31 7.62
N ALA A 343 5.80 -0.03 7.13
CA ALA A 343 5.34 0.17 5.77
C ALA A 343 6.06 -0.58 4.64
N ARG A 344 5.33 -1.46 3.93
CA ARG A 344 5.11 -1.23 2.49
C ARG A 344 3.89 -1.94 1.87
N GLN A 345 3.39 -1.24 0.85
CA GLN A 345 2.10 -1.28 0.18
C GLN A 345 2.07 -2.22 -1.02
N VAL A 346 0.87 -2.76 -1.36
CA VAL A 346 0.29 -2.77 -2.72
C VAL A 346 -1.25 -2.83 -2.62
N THR A 347 -1.97 -1.95 -3.32
CA THR A 347 -3.36 -2.21 -3.81
C THR A 347 -3.59 -1.51 -5.17
N GLY A 348 -4.35 -2.20 -6.03
CA GLY A 348 -4.63 -1.89 -7.43
C GLY A 348 -5.76 -0.90 -7.71
N PHE A 349 -5.92 -0.64 -9.01
CA PHE A 349 -6.78 0.35 -9.66
C PHE A 349 -8.28 0.14 -9.45
N ILE A 350 -9.01 1.25 -9.38
CA ILE A 350 -10.45 1.34 -9.61
C ILE A 350 -10.64 2.42 -10.69
N GLY A 351 -11.17 2.03 -11.85
CA GLY A 351 -11.55 2.98 -12.91
C GLY A 351 -12.93 3.56 -12.64
N ARG A 352 -13.09 4.88 -12.80
CA ARG A 352 -14.40 5.53 -12.93
C ARG A 352 -14.60 5.90 -14.39
N GLY A 353 -15.64 5.33 -15.00
CA GLY A 353 -16.09 5.67 -16.35
C GLY A 353 -16.76 7.04 -16.37
N GLY A 354 -16.38 7.86 -17.35
CA GLY A 354 -17.06 9.09 -17.72
C GLY A 354 -16.87 9.32 -19.21
N ARG A 355 -17.98 9.34 -19.96
CA ARG A 355 -18.03 9.65 -21.40
C ARG A 355 -17.78 11.15 -21.62
N ALA A 356 -16.88 11.48 -22.53
CA ALA A 356 -16.96 12.65 -23.40
C ALA A 356 -16.01 12.44 -24.59
N SER A 357 -16.56 12.48 -25.80
CA SER A 357 -15.89 12.33 -27.08
C SER A 357 -15.17 13.62 -27.49
N HIS A 358 -13.85 13.64 -27.32
CA HIS A 358 -12.93 14.59 -27.96
C HIS A 358 -11.72 13.78 -28.48
N PRO A 359 -11.01 14.26 -29.51
CA PRO A 359 -9.86 13.55 -30.08
C PRO A 359 -8.90 13.13 -28.96
N VAL A 360 -8.57 11.84 -28.93
CA VAL A 360 -7.94 11.17 -27.79
C VAL A 360 -6.50 11.64 -27.65
N ARG A 361 -6.28 12.76 -26.95
CA ARG A 361 -4.92 13.19 -26.58
C ARG A 361 -4.32 12.20 -25.58
N PRO A 362 -3.03 11.84 -25.71
CA PRO A 362 -2.36 10.91 -24.79
C PRO A 362 -2.45 11.40 -23.34
N PRO A 363 -2.81 10.56 -22.37
CA PRO A 363 -2.90 11.02 -20.98
C PRO A 363 -1.52 11.36 -20.41
N ALA A 364 -1.48 12.24 -19.40
CA ALA A 364 -0.30 12.43 -18.57
C ALA A 364 -0.21 11.30 -17.54
N CYS A 365 0.98 10.74 -17.33
CA CYS A 365 1.28 9.83 -16.23
C CYS A 365 2.14 10.57 -15.19
N VAL A 366 1.64 10.71 -13.96
CA VAL A 366 2.23 11.58 -12.95
C VAL A 366 2.73 10.77 -11.75
N LEU A 367 4.05 10.78 -11.55
CA LEU A 367 4.74 10.29 -10.35
C LEU A 367 4.95 11.49 -9.41
N GLY A 368 3.88 11.94 -8.76
CA GLY A 368 3.88 13.21 -8.03
C GLY A 368 2.64 13.47 -7.18
N ASP A 369 2.50 14.70 -6.73
CA ASP A 369 1.45 15.16 -5.83
C ASP A 369 0.37 16.01 -6.52
N VAL A 370 -0.52 16.58 -5.71
CA VAL A 370 -1.69 17.31 -6.19
C VAL A 370 -1.34 18.63 -6.86
N ASP A 371 -0.21 19.26 -6.52
CA ASP A 371 0.17 20.55 -7.10
C ASP A 371 0.56 20.37 -8.58
N LEU A 372 1.30 19.31 -8.92
CA LEU A 372 1.62 18.98 -10.31
C LEU A 372 0.36 18.59 -11.12
N VAL A 373 -0.51 17.75 -10.54
CA VAL A 373 -1.76 17.35 -11.19
C VAL A 373 -2.69 18.54 -11.43
N ARG A 374 -2.73 19.52 -10.53
CA ARG A 374 -3.51 20.75 -10.73
C ARG A 374 -2.95 21.63 -11.84
N ALA A 375 -1.62 21.75 -11.95
CA ALA A 375 -1.01 22.48 -13.06
C ALA A 375 -1.42 21.88 -14.43
N LEU A 376 -1.38 20.54 -14.56
CA LEU A 376 -1.87 19.83 -15.75
C LEU A 376 -3.39 19.98 -15.94
N GLY A 377 -4.15 19.89 -14.84
CA GLY A 377 -5.61 20.06 -14.83
C GLY A 377 -6.08 21.43 -15.34
N ARG A 378 -5.34 22.50 -15.03
CA ARG A 378 -5.60 23.86 -15.57
C ARG A 378 -5.48 23.92 -17.09
N ALA A 379 -4.63 23.08 -17.69
CA ALA A 379 -4.51 22.93 -19.13
C ALA A 379 -5.43 21.85 -19.72
N ARG A 380 -6.38 21.32 -18.92
CA ARG A 380 -7.30 20.24 -19.29
C ARG A 380 -6.60 18.95 -19.73
N ILE A 381 -5.42 18.67 -19.18
CA ILE A 381 -4.66 17.46 -19.47
C ILE A 381 -5.07 16.37 -18.46
N PRO A 382 -5.68 15.25 -18.92
CA PRO A 382 -6.10 14.18 -18.02
C PRO A 382 -4.88 13.44 -17.45
N SER A 383 -4.89 13.17 -16.14
CA SER A 383 -3.76 12.55 -15.44
C SER A 383 -4.09 11.16 -14.89
N THR A 384 -3.21 10.19 -15.16
CA THR A 384 -3.08 8.93 -14.43
C THR A 384 -1.98 9.10 -13.39
N VAL A 385 -2.24 8.80 -12.12
CA VAL A 385 -1.29 9.11 -11.03
C VAL A 385 -0.73 7.86 -10.37
N LEU A 386 0.58 7.80 -10.16
CA LEU A 386 1.22 6.86 -9.25
C LEU A 386 1.40 7.55 -7.89
N ALA A 387 0.57 7.20 -6.92
CA ALA A 387 0.70 7.76 -5.58
C ALA A 387 0.29 6.76 -4.48
N PRO A 388 0.90 6.86 -3.28
CA PRO A 388 0.56 6.04 -2.12
C PRO A 388 -0.94 6.00 -1.83
N PRO A 389 -1.50 4.87 -1.33
CA PRO A 389 -2.88 4.84 -0.85
C PRO A 389 -3.14 5.93 0.21
N GLY A 390 -4.17 6.75 -0.05
CA GLY A 390 -4.52 7.89 0.80
C GLY A 390 -3.77 9.19 0.50
N ALA A 391 -2.88 9.22 -0.50
CA ALA A 391 -2.30 10.48 -0.96
C ALA A 391 -3.39 11.39 -1.56
N PRO A 392 -3.44 12.70 -1.20
CA PRO A 392 -4.49 13.62 -1.68
C PRO A 392 -4.67 13.65 -3.19
N VAL A 393 -3.57 13.52 -3.95
CA VAL A 393 -3.55 13.49 -5.41
C VAL A 393 -4.46 12.42 -6.01
N ARG A 394 -4.66 11.27 -5.35
CA ARG A 394 -5.54 10.19 -5.83
C ARG A 394 -7.01 10.59 -5.89
N TYR A 395 -7.40 11.60 -5.12
CA TYR A 395 -8.79 12.05 -4.98
C TYR A 395 -9.07 13.35 -5.74
N SER A 396 -8.05 13.93 -6.39
CA SER A 396 -8.25 15.13 -7.19
C SER A 396 -9.18 14.83 -8.36
N ARG A 397 -10.08 15.76 -8.68
CA ARG A 397 -10.93 15.69 -9.88
C ARG A 397 -10.14 15.60 -11.19
N HIS A 398 -8.88 16.03 -11.17
CA HIS A 398 -7.99 15.99 -12.34
C HIS A 398 -7.28 14.63 -12.49
N THR A 399 -7.46 13.74 -11.51
CA THR A 399 -6.99 12.35 -11.55
C THR A 399 -8.05 11.45 -12.18
N ARG A 400 -7.78 10.99 -13.41
CA ARG A 400 -8.66 10.09 -14.16
C ARG A 400 -8.50 8.64 -13.75
N ALA A 401 -7.26 8.22 -13.48
CA ALA A 401 -6.92 6.85 -13.11
C ALA A 401 -5.76 6.84 -12.11
N VAL A 402 -5.63 5.74 -11.36
CA VAL A 402 -4.63 5.64 -10.28
C VAL A 402 -3.81 4.36 -10.40
N PHE A 403 -2.55 4.51 -10.83
CA PHE A 403 -1.60 3.42 -10.99
C PHE A 403 -1.47 2.54 -9.73
N PRO A 404 -1.35 1.19 -9.84
CA PRO A 404 -1.25 0.32 -8.68
C PRO A 404 0.03 0.74 -7.98
N TRP A 405 -0.08 1.06 -6.70
CA TRP A 405 1.09 1.57 -6.04
C TRP A 405 2.17 0.48 -5.96
N HIS A 406 3.29 0.72 -6.62
CA HIS A 406 4.54 -0.01 -6.43
C HIS A 406 5.49 0.93 -5.69
N ASN A 407 6.19 0.40 -4.70
CA ASN A 407 7.12 1.22 -3.94
C ASN A 407 8.46 1.32 -4.70
N ALA A 408 8.73 2.49 -5.28
CA ALA A 408 9.95 2.78 -6.06
C ALA A 408 11.28 2.48 -5.32
N TRP A 409 11.24 2.41 -3.99
CA TRP A 409 12.40 2.15 -3.13
C TRP A 409 12.73 0.67 -2.99
N GLU A 410 11.70 -0.16 -2.99
CA GLU A 410 11.80 -1.55 -2.54
C GLU A 410 11.86 -2.49 -3.72
N ARG A 411 11.23 -2.07 -4.82
CA ARG A 411 11.06 -2.85 -6.04
C ARG A 411 11.12 -1.92 -7.27
N PRO A 412 12.24 -1.20 -7.50
CA PRO A 412 12.37 -0.27 -8.63
C PRO A 412 12.13 -0.98 -9.98
N GLU A 413 12.69 -2.18 -10.16
CA GLU A 413 12.49 -2.97 -11.38
C GLU A 413 11.03 -3.35 -11.62
N GLU A 414 10.31 -3.80 -10.57
CA GLU A 414 8.89 -4.13 -10.71
C GLU A 414 8.04 -2.89 -11.07
N LEU A 415 8.41 -1.71 -10.55
CA LEU A 415 7.76 -0.46 -10.92
C LEU A 415 8.05 -0.09 -12.38
N VAL A 416 9.30 -0.19 -12.84
CA VAL A 416 9.68 0.08 -14.24
C VAL A 416 8.96 -0.89 -15.18
N ASP A 417 8.97 -2.19 -14.89
CA ASP A 417 8.23 -3.21 -15.65
C ASP A 417 6.75 -2.89 -15.73
N ALA A 418 6.13 -2.49 -14.61
CA ALA A 418 4.73 -2.15 -14.58
C ALA A 418 4.45 -0.87 -15.39
N LEU A 419 5.31 0.14 -15.29
CA LEU A 419 5.21 1.38 -16.05
C LEU A 419 5.31 1.07 -17.55
N VAL A 420 6.35 0.36 -18.00
CA VAL A 420 6.55 0.01 -19.42
C VAL A 420 5.34 -0.75 -19.96
N ARG A 421 4.87 -1.79 -19.25
CA ARG A 421 3.65 -2.53 -19.64
C ARG A 421 2.43 -1.63 -19.76
N PHE A 422 2.25 -0.69 -18.83
CA PHE A 422 1.13 0.25 -18.87
C PHE A 422 1.23 1.22 -20.05
N GLY A 423 2.41 1.77 -20.30
CA GLY A 423 2.69 2.69 -21.40
C GLY A 423 2.42 2.03 -22.75
N GLN A 424 2.93 0.81 -22.95
CA GLN A 424 2.72 -0.01 -24.16
C GLN A 424 1.26 -0.42 -24.36
N ALA A 425 0.47 -0.52 -23.28
CA ALA A 425 -0.96 -0.84 -23.36
C ALA A 425 -1.83 0.39 -23.68
N GLN A 426 -1.26 1.61 -23.74
CA GLN A 426 -2.02 2.79 -24.15
C GLN A 426 -2.09 2.89 -25.68
N PRO A 427 -3.18 3.45 -26.24
CA PRO A 427 -3.28 3.70 -27.69
C PRO A 427 -2.17 4.58 -28.24
N GLU A 428 -1.69 5.51 -27.41
CA GLU A 428 -0.51 6.33 -27.70
C GLU A 428 0.37 6.43 -26.45
N PRO A 429 1.71 6.51 -26.61
CA PRO A 429 2.64 6.67 -25.49
C PRO A 429 2.28 7.88 -24.61
N PRO A 430 1.91 7.68 -23.33
CA PRO A 430 1.60 8.78 -22.42
C PRO A 430 2.83 9.63 -22.09
N ALA A 431 2.57 10.89 -21.72
CA ALA A 431 3.62 11.79 -21.25
C ALA A 431 3.94 11.53 -19.77
N LEU A 432 5.18 11.19 -19.42
CA LEU A 432 5.59 10.87 -18.05
C LEU A 432 6.16 12.09 -17.31
N PHE A 433 5.65 12.34 -16.11
CA PHE A 433 6.06 13.42 -15.22
C PHE A 433 6.52 12.86 -13.87
N TYR A 434 7.63 13.38 -13.34
CA TYR A 434 8.24 12.91 -12.09
C TYR A 434 8.59 14.10 -11.17
N GLN A 435 8.17 14.05 -9.91
CA GLN A 435 8.23 15.21 -9.01
C GLN A 435 9.26 15.09 -7.88
N GLU A 436 9.78 13.90 -7.60
CA GLU A 436 10.77 13.67 -6.55
C GLU A 436 12.13 13.27 -7.13
N ASP A 437 13.24 13.60 -6.45
CA ASP A 437 14.62 13.26 -6.91
C ASP A 437 14.78 11.76 -7.17
N ARG A 438 14.04 10.98 -6.39
CA ARG A 438 14.11 9.54 -6.40
C ARG A 438 13.37 8.95 -7.61
N THR A 439 12.23 9.56 -7.98
CA THR A 439 11.53 9.23 -9.23
C THR A 439 12.30 9.74 -10.45
N LEU A 440 13.00 10.87 -10.34
CA LEU A 440 13.91 11.37 -11.37
C LEU A 440 15.05 10.39 -11.62
N LEU A 441 15.75 9.92 -10.58
CA LEU A 441 16.84 8.95 -10.71
C LEU A 441 16.35 7.64 -11.34
N LEU A 442 15.17 7.16 -10.93
CA LEU A 442 14.55 5.97 -11.55
C LEU A 442 14.28 6.19 -13.04
N VAL A 443 13.69 7.33 -13.41
CA VAL A 443 13.41 7.65 -14.82
C VAL A 443 14.71 7.81 -15.63
N SER A 444 15.72 8.47 -15.07
CA SER A 444 17.01 8.68 -15.72
C SER A 444 17.75 7.37 -15.96
N ARG A 445 17.88 6.52 -14.93
CA ARG A 445 18.61 5.24 -14.99
C ARG A 445 17.92 4.19 -15.88
N HIS A 446 16.61 4.27 -16.03
CA HIS A 446 15.82 3.35 -16.87
C HIS A 446 15.26 4.03 -18.14
N ARG A 447 15.89 5.12 -18.59
CA ARG A 447 15.34 5.98 -19.64
C ARG A 447 15.07 5.23 -20.95
N ASP A 448 15.94 4.33 -21.36
CA ASP A 448 15.80 3.60 -22.63
C ASP A 448 14.60 2.66 -22.59
N ARG A 449 14.45 1.91 -21.48
CA ARG A 449 13.30 1.03 -21.26
C ARG A 449 11.99 1.81 -21.17
N LEU A 450 11.99 2.94 -20.46
CA LEU A 450 10.78 3.76 -20.31
C LEU A 450 10.38 4.43 -21.63
N ARG A 451 11.32 4.74 -22.53
CA ARG A 451 11.05 5.28 -23.87
C ARG A 451 10.28 4.29 -24.77
N GLU A 452 10.30 2.99 -24.47
CA GLU A 452 9.48 1.99 -25.17
C GLU A 452 7.97 2.19 -24.97
N GLY A 453 7.56 2.90 -23.91
CA GLY A 453 6.14 3.08 -23.56
C GLY A 453 5.75 4.49 -23.15
N PHE A 454 6.67 5.44 -23.03
CA PHE A 454 6.39 6.82 -22.60
C PHE A 454 7.16 7.85 -23.40
N ARG A 455 6.59 9.06 -23.45
CA ARG A 455 7.26 10.29 -23.88
C ARG A 455 7.64 11.08 -22.62
N PHE A 456 8.89 11.51 -22.51
CA PHE A 456 9.31 12.37 -21.38
C PHE A 456 10.58 13.13 -21.71
N VAL A 457 10.69 14.29 -21.07
CA VAL A 457 11.94 15.06 -21.01
C VAL A 457 12.69 14.66 -19.74
N VAL A 458 13.97 14.36 -19.87
CA VAL A 458 14.89 14.16 -18.74
C VAL A 458 16.28 14.60 -19.19
N PRO A 459 17.06 15.31 -18.34
CA PRO A 459 18.40 15.73 -18.71
C PRO A 459 19.32 14.55 -18.99
N ASP A 460 20.55 14.85 -19.41
CA ASP A 460 21.60 13.86 -19.52
C ASP A 460 21.76 13.05 -18.21
N ALA A 461 22.02 11.75 -18.34
CA ALA A 461 22.01 10.84 -17.20
C ALA A 461 23.11 11.17 -16.19
N GLU A 462 24.31 11.51 -16.66
CA GLU A 462 25.42 11.89 -15.80
C GLU A 462 25.16 13.25 -15.15
N LEU A 463 24.59 14.21 -15.89
CA LEU A 463 24.17 15.49 -15.31
C LEU A 463 23.13 15.30 -14.20
N VAL A 464 22.15 14.41 -14.38
CA VAL A 464 21.17 14.09 -13.33
C VAL A 464 21.85 13.57 -12.06
N GLU A 465 22.78 12.62 -12.19
CA GLU A 465 23.51 12.08 -11.04
C GLU A 465 24.37 13.15 -10.35
N GLN A 466 25.01 14.02 -11.13
CA GLN A 466 25.82 15.11 -10.60
C GLN A 466 25.00 16.17 -9.87
N LEU A 467 23.80 16.51 -10.34
CA LEU A 467 22.96 17.53 -9.71
C LEU A 467 22.23 17.01 -8.46
N VAL A 468 21.85 15.72 -8.42
CA VAL A 468 21.11 15.14 -7.28
C VAL A 468 22.03 14.77 -6.11
N ASP A 469 23.25 14.30 -6.38
CA ASP A 469 24.21 13.99 -5.34
C ASP A 469 24.94 15.26 -4.87
N LYS A 470 24.82 15.60 -3.58
CA LYS A 470 25.39 16.84 -3.04
C LYS A 470 26.92 16.91 -3.16
N SER A 471 27.63 15.78 -3.11
CA SER A 471 29.09 15.76 -3.29
C SER A 471 29.48 16.00 -4.74
N ARG A 472 28.80 15.30 -5.67
CA ARG A 472 29.06 15.45 -7.11
C ARG A 472 28.66 16.83 -7.60
N PHE A 473 27.62 17.43 -6.99
CA PHE A 473 27.19 18.79 -7.28
C PHE A 473 28.27 19.81 -6.89
N GLN A 474 28.93 19.66 -5.75
CA GLN A 474 30.04 20.52 -5.34
C GLN A 474 31.24 20.40 -6.30
N ALA A 475 31.59 19.16 -6.69
CA ALA A 475 32.66 18.95 -7.67
C ALA A 475 32.31 19.56 -9.04
N LEU A 476 31.06 19.39 -9.51
CA LEU A 476 30.57 20.01 -10.74
C LEU A 476 30.60 21.54 -10.65
N ALA A 477 30.19 22.08 -9.51
CA ALA A 477 30.15 23.51 -9.28
C ALA A 477 31.55 24.14 -9.31
N GLY A 478 32.55 23.48 -8.73
CA GLY A 478 33.95 23.92 -8.85
C GLY A 478 34.46 23.89 -10.30
N ARG A 479 34.16 22.82 -11.05
CA ARG A 479 34.59 22.71 -12.46
C ARG A 479 33.96 23.75 -13.39
N LEU A 480 32.72 24.16 -13.12
CA LEU A 480 31.96 25.11 -13.94
C LEU A 480 31.91 26.53 -13.36
N ASP A 481 32.68 26.78 -12.29
CA ASP A 481 32.72 28.04 -11.55
C ASP A 481 31.31 28.55 -11.19
N LEU A 482 30.46 27.65 -10.67
CA LEU A 482 29.11 28.00 -10.24
C LEU A 482 29.16 28.69 -8.87
N PRO A 483 28.28 29.67 -8.59
CA PRO A 483 28.32 30.47 -7.36
C PRO A 483 27.74 29.71 -6.17
N VAL A 484 28.27 28.54 -5.84
CA VAL A 484 27.87 27.73 -4.68
C VAL A 484 28.68 28.12 -3.44
N PRO A 485 28.11 28.05 -2.23
CA PRO A 485 28.89 28.16 -1.00
C PRO A 485 29.91 27.03 -0.90
N LYS A 486 31.10 27.32 -0.36
CA LYS A 486 32.16 26.30 -0.18
C LYS A 486 31.64 25.14 0.66
N ALA A 487 31.99 23.92 0.31
CA ALA A 487 31.61 22.75 1.10
C ALA A 487 32.64 21.63 1.04
N ARG A 488 32.70 20.85 2.12
CA ARG A 488 33.50 19.63 2.26
C ARG A 488 32.59 18.47 2.65
N VAL A 489 32.83 17.30 2.06
CA VAL A 489 32.16 16.05 2.47
C VAL A 489 32.94 15.45 3.64
N ILE A 490 32.20 15.05 4.66
CA ILE A 490 32.68 14.28 5.81
C ILE A 490 32.13 12.86 5.63
N ALA A 491 33.02 11.91 5.38
CA ALA A 491 32.71 10.50 5.24
C ALA A 491 32.72 9.78 6.61
N PRO A 492 32.00 8.66 6.76
CA PRO A 492 32.13 7.84 7.94
C PRO A 492 33.57 7.32 8.09
N GLY A 493 34.17 7.58 9.26
CA GLY A 493 35.55 7.18 9.55
C GLY A 493 36.59 8.28 9.32
N ASP A 494 36.20 9.45 8.83
CA ASP A 494 37.11 10.60 8.75
C ASP A 494 37.63 10.99 10.16
N PRO A 495 38.91 11.37 10.27
CA PRO A 495 39.46 11.87 11.53
C PRO A 495 38.79 13.20 11.93
N ALA A 496 38.85 13.53 13.22
CA ALA A 496 38.36 14.82 13.70
C ALA A 496 39.05 15.98 12.96
N PRO A 497 38.33 17.07 12.65
CA PRO A 497 38.86 18.15 11.85
C PRO A 497 39.97 18.89 12.61
N GLY A 498 41.12 19.03 11.96
CA GLY A 498 42.26 19.82 12.41
C GLY A 498 42.05 21.31 12.16
N ASP A 499 43.07 22.11 12.47
CA ASP A 499 43.08 23.57 12.21
C ASP A 499 43.19 23.88 10.71
N ASP A 500 43.40 22.86 9.88
CA ASP A 500 43.41 22.89 8.41
C ASP A 500 42.01 22.81 7.77
N PHE A 501 40.94 22.92 8.57
CA PHE A 501 39.57 22.92 8.07
C PHE A 501 39.26 24.21 7.29
N ASP A 502 39.11 24.08 5.97
CA ASP A 502 39.15 25.18 4.99
C ASP A 502 37.78 25.82 4.65
N ILE A 503 36.72 25.40 5.34
CA ILE A 503 35.37 25.95 5.15
C ILE A 503 35.13 27.08 6.16
N PRO A 504 34.81 28.30 5.72
CA PRO A 504 34.52 29.42 6.62
C PRO A 504 33.30 29.15 7.50
N PHE A 505 33.40 29.51 8.79
CA PHE A 505 32.28 29.49 9.72
C PHE A 505 31.45 30.79 9.65
N PRO A 506 30.14 30.74 9.95
CA PRO A 506 29.38 29.56 10.35
C PRO A 506 29.17 28.55 9.21
N ILE A 507 29.03 27.26 9.56
CA ILE A 507 28.75 26.19 8.61
C ILE A 507 27.38 25.57 8.86
N ALA A 508 26.75 25.08 7.80
CA ALA A 508 25.57 24.22 7.85
C ALA A 508 25.99 22.77 7.59
N LEU A 509 25.74 21.88 8.57
CA LEU A 509 25.85 20.45 8.39
C LEU A 509 24.57 19.89 7.79
N LYS A 510 24.70 19.10 6.72
CA LYS A 510 23.57 18.51 5.98
C LYS A 510 23.88 17.04 5.66
N PRO A 511 23.00 16.08 5.92
CA PRO A 511 23.23 14.71 5.48
C PRO A 511 23.14 14.65 3.95
N LEU A 512 24.02 13.88 3.30
CA LEU A 512 23.91 13.64 1.86
C LEU A 512 22.58 12.91 1.57
N VAL A 513 22.29 11.89 2.37
CA VAL A 513 21.02 11.15 2.39
C VAL A 513 20.41 11.22 3.79
N ARG A 514 19.17 11.72 3.91
CA ARG A 514 18.50 11.84 5.21
C ARG A 514 17.92 10.51 5.67
N ILE A 515 18.48 9.95 6.75
CA ILE A 515 17.95 8.80 7.48
C ILE A 515 17.49 9.30 8.87
N PRO A 516 16.18 9.49 9.11
CA PRO A 516 15.68 10.16 10.31
C PRO A 516 16.23 9.60 11.63
N SER A 517 16.29 8.28 11.78
CA SER A 517 16.80 7.62 12.99
C SER A 517 18.27 7.89 13.30
N ARG A 518 19.06 8.34 12.32
CA ARG A 518 20.48 8.69 12.47
C ARG A 518 20.71 10.21 12.47
N TRP A 519 19.88 10.97 11.76
CA TRP A 519 20.01 12.42 11.61
C TRP A 519 19.33 13.23 12.72
N GLU A 520 18.10 12.87 13.10
CA GLU A 520 17.35 13.62 14.11
C GLU A 520 18.06 13.68 15.48
N PRO A 521 18.76 12.61 15.94
CA PRO A 521 19.58 12.70 17.15
C PRO A 521 20.74 13.70 17.06
N LEU A 522 21.18 14.09 15.85
CA LEU A 522 22.26 15.06 15.65
C LEU A 522 21.73 16.50 15.61
N ALA A 523 20.65 16.71 14.84
CA ALA A 523 20.27 18.03 14.33
C ALA A 523 18.76 18.30 14.39
N GLY A 524 17.99 17.44 15.07
CA GLY A 524 16.54 17.54 15.15
C GLY A 524 15.84 17.34 13.80
N PRO A 525 14.59 17.83 13.64
CA PRO A 525 13.76 17.56 12.46
C PRO A 525 14.14 18.38 11.22
N GLY A 526 15.08 19.32 11.35
CA GLY A 526 15.53 20.19 10.26
C GLY A 526 16.29 19.44 9.18
N LYS A 527 16.47 20.05 8.00
CA LYS A 527 17.33 19.50 6.92
C LYS A 527 18.81 19.76 7.13
N ALA A 528 19.14 20.69 8.03
CA ALA A 528 20.48 21.10 8.37
C ALA A 528 20.52 21.54 9.84
N THR A 529 21.72 21.58 10.40
CA THR A 529 22.03 22.32 11.64
C THR A 529 23.21 23.25 11.36
N SER A 530 23.22 24.42 11.99
CA SER A 530 24.37 25.33 11.92
C SER A 530 25.34 25.07 13.07
N LEU A 531 26.61 25.36 12.82
CA LEU A 531 27.68 25.45 13.83
C LEU A 531 28.46 26.72 13.58
N ASP A 532 28.81 27.43 14.64
CA ASP A 532 29.42 28.76 14.56
C ASP A 532 30.95 28.72 14.67
N SER A 533 31.54 27.58 15.05
CA SER A 533 32.99 27.43 15.20
C SER A 533 33.52 26.01 14.96
N LEU A 534 34.84 25.91 14.75
CA LEU A 534 35.55 24.64 14.65
C LEU A 534 35.47 23.83 15.95
N ASP A 535 35.47 24.49 17.11
CA ASP A 535 35.34 23.83 18.41
C ASP A 535 33.97 23.18 18.59
N GLU A 536 32.90 23.82 18.12
CA GLU A 536 31.57 23.20 18.09
C GLU A 536 31.52 21.97 17.17
N LEU A 537 32.20 22.03 16.01
CA LEU A 537 32.30 20.88 15.11
C LEU A 537 33.07 19.72 15.74
N ARG A 538 34.19 20.01 16.42
CA ARG A 538 34.97 19.01 17.19
C ARG A 538 34.15 18.40 18.31
N ALA A 539 33.41 19.21 19.06
CA ALA A 539 32.54 18.73 20.14
C ALA A 539 31.42 17.82 19.63
N LEU A 540 30.88 18.09 18.42
CA LEU A 540 29.85 17.27 17.80
C LEU A 540 30.41 16.03 17.08
N TRP A 541 31.72 15.97 16.83
CA TRP A 541 32.37 14.94 16.01
C TRP A 541 32.07 13.49 16.44
N PRO A 542 32.13 13.13 17.75
CA PRO A 542 31.80 11.76 18.17
C PRO A 542 30.37 11.35 17.78
N ARG A 543 29.42 12.29 17.83
CA ARG A 543 28.02 12.05 17.44
C ARG A 543 27.87 11.97 15.92
N ILE A 544 28.62 12.77 15.16
CA ILE A 544 28.68 12.67 13.69
C ILE A 544 29.17 11.28 13.27
N MET A 545 30.26 10.80 13.87
CA MET A 545 30.80 9.47 13.58
C MET A 545 29.85 8.35 14.01
N ALA A 546 29.25 8.46 15.19
CA ALA A 546 28.26 7.49 15.67
C ALA A 546 27.00 7.43 14.79
N ALA A 547 26.60 8.55 14.17
CA ALA A 547 25.50 8.57 13.21
C ALA A 547 25.81 7.74 11.95
N ASN A 548 27.09 7.53 11.62
CA ASN A 548 27.56 6.74 10.48
C ASN A 548 26.79 7.10 9.20
N LEU A 549 26.81 8.40 8.88
CA LEU A 549 26.20 9.00 7.69
C LEU A 549 27.24 9.89 7.00
N PRO A 550 27.30 9.90 5.66
CA PRO A 550 28.03 10.94 4.96
C PRO A 550 27.32 12.30 5.14
N ILE A 551 28.07 13.30 5.58
CA ILE A 551 27.60 14.66 5.85
C ILE A 551 28.31 15.65 4.94
N LEU A 552 27.61 16.68 4.50
CA LEU A 552 28.18 17.84 3.84
C LEU A 552 28.29 18.98 4.88
N ALA A 553 29.51 19.44 5.14
CA ALA A 553 29.76 20.68 5.85
C ALA A 553 29.87 21.81 4.81
N GLN A 554 28.97 22.77 4.86
CA GLN A 554 28.86 23.83 3.85
C GLN A 554 28.85 25.20 4.52
N GLU A 555 29.59 26.17 3.96
CA GLU A 555 29.52 27.59 4.34
C GLU A 555 28.06 28.04 4.41
N LEU A 556 27.68 28.59 5.57
CA LEU A 556 26.32 29.06 5.78
C LEU A 556 26.18 30.46 5.16
N VAL A 557 25.34 30.57 4.14
CA VAL A 557 24.94 31.87 3.59
C VAL A 557 24.02 32.57 4.60
N PRO A 558 24.37 33.75 5.13
CA PRO A 558 23.59 34.39 6.19
C PRO A 558 22.17 34.76 5.79
N GLY A 559 21.32 34.99 6.80
CA GLY A 559 19.95 35.47 6.64
C GLY A 559 18.86 34.40 6.76
N PRO A 560 17.60 34.82 6.92
CA PRO A 560 16.45 33.92 7.09
C PRO A 560 16.06 33.17 5.81
N GLU A 561 15.20 32.16 5.93
CA GLU A 561 14.69 31.37 4.78
C GLU A 561 13.94 32.22 3.74
N ARG A 562 13.43 33.41 4.10
CA ARG A 562 12.81 34.36 3.15
C ARG A 562 13.78 34.97 2.15
N CYS A 563 15.09 34.87 2.41
CA CYS A 563 16.14 35.25 1.46
C CYS A 563 16.40 34.16 0.42
N ILE A 564 15.65 33.05 0.45
CA ILE A 564 15.74 32.01 -0.57
C ILE A 564 14.80 32.33 -1.72
N GLU A 565 15.40 32.46 -2.89
CA GLU A 565 14.76 32.75 -4.17
C GLU A 565 14.99 31.58 -5.11
N SER A 566 14.04 31.34 -6.00
CA SER A 566 14.08 30.18 -6.89
C SER A 566 13.84 30.62 -8.33
N TYR A 567 14.68 30.11 -9.23
CA TYR A 567 14.51 30.19 -10.67
C TYR A 567 13.91 28.89 -11.18
N HIS A 568 12.94 28.97 -12.09
CA HIS A 568 12.25 27.81 -12.66
C HIS A 568 12.25 27.91 -14.18
N ALA A 569 12.59 26.84 -14.88
CA ALA A 569 12.54 26.82 -16.33
C ALA A 569 12.19 25.45 -16.92
N TYR A 570 11.61 25.47 -18.11
CA TYR A 570 11.64 24.36 -19.06
C TYR A 570 12.54 24.74 -20.22
N VAL A 571 13.53 23.90 -20.50
CA VAL A 571 14.48 24.04 -21.61
C VAL A 571 14.24 22.88 -22.56
N ASP A 572 14.02 23.18 -23.84
CA ASP A 572 13.78 22.13 -24.84
C ASP A 572 15.07 21.43 -25.28
N GLU A 573 14.93 20.42 -26.13
CA GLU A 573 16.05 19.62 -26.65
C GLU A 573 17.03 20.44 -27.51
N ARG A 574 16.62 21.63 -27.99
CA ARG A 574 17.48 22.56 -28.73
C ARG A 574 18.23 23.53 -27.80
N GLY A 575 18.03 23.41 -26.49
CA GLY A 575 18.61 24.30 -25.49
C GLY A 575 17.89 25.65 -25.35
N ALA A 576 16.71 25.81 -25.96
CA ALA A 576 15.94 27.05 -25.84
C ALA A 576 15.11 27.04 -24.56
N ILE A 577 15.13 28.13 -23.81
CA ILE A 577 14.29 28.33 -22.64
C ILE A 577 12.87 28.59 -23.14
N VAL A 578 12.01 27.57 -23.01
CA VAL A 578 10.64 27.60 -23.52
C VAL A 578 9.76 28.44 -22.61
N GLY A 579 9.94 28.33 -21.30
CA GLY A 579 9.23 29.12 -20.31
C GLY A 579 10.00 29.16 -19.01
N GLU A 580 9.87 30.28 -18.29
CA GLU A 580 10.58 30.52 -17.04
C GLU A 580 9.80 31.43 -16.10
N PHE A 581 10.13 31.38 -14.81
CA PHE A 581 9.67 32.33 -13.82
C PHE A 581 10.58 32.31 -12.58
N ALA A 582 10.50 33.37 -11.77
CA ALA A 582 11.16 33.47 -10.48
C ALA A 582 10.15 33.51 -9.33
N GLY A 583 10.64 33.22 -8.13
CA GLY A 583 9.85 33.37 -6.91
C GLY A 583 10.72 33.31 -5.66
N ARG A 584 10.08 33.45 -4.50
CA ARG A 584 10.74 33.43 -3.20
C ARG A 584 9.92 32.68 -2.15
N LYS A 585 10.62 32.16 -1.14
CA LYS A 585 9.96 31.59 0.04
C LYS A 585 9.43 32.71 0.92
N ILE A 586 8.19 32.59 1.39
CA ILE A 586 7.64 33.47 2.43
C ILE A 586 7.84 32.82 3.80
N ARG A 587 7.51 31.52 3.92
CA ARG A 587 7.64 30.76 5.17
C ARG A 587 8.00 29.30 4.93
N THR A 588 8.65 28.71 5.92
CA THR A 588 8.98 27.29 5.98
C THR A 588 8.58 26.68 7.32
N TRP A 589 8.46 25.36 7.36
CA TRP A 589 8.34 24.61 8.62
C TRP A 589 9.35 23.45 8.69
N PRO A 590 10.22 23.39 9.72
CA PRO A 590 10.50 24.44 10.73
C PRO A 590 10.96 25.80 10.12
N LEU A 591 11.02 26.85 10.94
CA LEU A 591 11.34 28.22 10.47
C LEU A 591 12.75 28.35 9.88
N ALA A 592 13.70 27.54 10.35
CA ALA A 592 15.03 27.39 9.77
C ALA A 592 15.15 26.01 9.14
N TYR A 593 15.75 25.94 7.95
CA TYR A 593 16.08 24.68 7.26
C TYR A 593 14.86 23.76 7.00
N GLY A 594 13.67 24.35 6.87
CA GLY A 594 12.40 23.63 6.73
C GLY A 594 11.97 23.33 5.29
N ASP A 595 10.75 22.81 5.18
CA ASP A 595 10.02 22.72 3.91
C ASP A 595 9.20 23.99 3.67
N SER A 596 9.09 24.45 2.42
CA SER A 596 8.24 25.59 2.06
C SER A 596 6.77 25.35 2.44
N THR A 597 6.17 26.32 3.13
CA THR A 597 4.74 26.33 3.48
C THR A 597 3.99 27.48 2.82
N ALA A 598 4.70 28.57 2.48
CA ALA A 598 4.17 29.72 1.77
C ALA A 598 5.21 30.26 0.78
N LEU A 599 4.78 30.63 -0.43
CA LEU A 599 5.61 31.04 -1.55
C LEU A 599 4.98 32.21 -2.30
N GLU A 600 5.82 32.97 -3.01
CA GLU A 600 5.41 34.11 -3.86
C GLU A 600 6.18 34.07 -5.19
N THR A 601 5.53 34.39 -6.31
CA THR A 601 6.26 34.70 -7.55
C THR A 601 6.87 36.09 -7.49
N SER A 602 8.01 36.28 -8.15
CA SER A 602 8.70 37.57 -8.24
C SER A 602 9.14 37.88 -9.66
N ASP A 603 9.45 39.14 -9.90
CA ASP A 603 10.04 39.70 -11.12
C ASP A 603 11.54 39.98 -10.96
N ALA A 604 12.20 39.33 -9.99
CA ALA A 604 13.62 39.49 -9.69
C ALA A 604 14.50 39.17 -10.91
N SER A 605 14.91 40.23 -11.63
CA SER A 605 15.60 40.12 -12.91
C SER A 605 16.98 39.49 -12.79
N ASP A 606 17.65 39.69 -11.66
CA ASP A 606 18.96 39.09 -11.34
C ASP A 606 18.86 37.59 -11.10
N VAL A 607 17.79 37.10 -10.47
CA VAL A 607 17.48 35.66 -10.33
C VAL A 607 17.24 35.02 -11.69
N LEU A 608 16.45 35.67 -12.57
CA LEU A 608 16.23 35.21 -13.94
C LEU A 608 17.53 35.20 -14.75
N ALA A 609 18.32 36.28 -14.69
CA ALA A 609 19.58 36.39 -15.41
C ALA A 609 20.58 35.30 -14.99
N LEU A 610 20.77 35.10 -13.68
CA LEU A 610 21.64 34.05 -13.17
C LEU A 610 21.11 32.66 -13.53
N GLY A 611 19.81 32.42 -13.43
CA GLY A 611 19.18 31.16 -13.82
C GLY A 611 19.44 30.79 -15.28
N ARG A 612 19.28 31.74 -16.20
CA ARG A 612 19.59 31.57 -17.64
C ARG A 612 21.07 31.27 -17.88
N GLN A 613 21.96 31.97 -17.18
CA GLN A 613 23.41 31.71 -17.25
C GLN A 613 23.75 30.28 -16.80
N LEU A 614 23.16 29.82 -15.68
CA LEU A 614 23.36 28.47 -15.18
C LEU A 614 22.81 27.40 -16.13
N VAL A 615 21.62 27.61 -16.72
CA VAL A 615 21.08 26.73 -17.77
C VAL A 615 22.10 26.56 -18.91
N LYS A 616 22.68 27.67 -19.38
CA LYS A 616 23.69 27.66 -20.46
C LYS A 616 24.97 26.94 -20.04
N ARG A 617 25.53 27.25 -18.86
CA ARG A 617 26.76 26.63 -18.35
C ARG A 617 26.61 25.12 -18.14
N LEU A 618 25.45 24.69 -17.65
CA LEU A 618 25.12 23.28 -17.45
C LEU A 618 24.74 22.55 -18.75
N LYS A 619 24.59 23.28 -19.87
CA LYS A 619 24.04 22.76 -21.15
C LYS A 619 22.73 22.00 -20.90
N PHE A 620 21.87 22.60 -20.08
CA PHE A 620 20.72 21.92 -19.50
C PHE A 620 19.59 21.73 -20.53
N ALA A 621 18.96 20.55 -20.53
CA ALA A 621 17.72 20.26 -21.25
C ALA A 621 16.72 19.56 -20.31
N GLY A 622 15.45 19.95 -20.35
CA GLY A 622 14.39 19.47 -19.47
C GLY A 622 13.88 20.53 -18.49
N VAL A 623 13.28 20.10 -17.38
CA VAL A 623 12.71 21.00 -16.36
C VAL A 623 13.67 21.15 -15.19
N VAL A 624 13.90 22.39 -14.74
CA VAL A 624 14.80 22.69 -13.63
C VAL A 624 14.24 23.73 -12.67
N LYS A 625 14.62 23.59 -11.41
CA LYS A 625 14.58 24.65 -10.41
C LYS A 625 15.98 24.87 -9.82
N PHE A 626 16.44 26.11 -9.79
CA PHE A 626 17.62 26.50 -9.00
C PHE A 626 17.15 27.25 -7.76
N ASP A 627 17.54 26.78 -6.58
CA ASP A 627 17.34 27.51 -5.32
C ASP A 627 18.60 28.31 -5.01
N PHE A 628 18.44 29.62 -4.88
CA PHE A 628 19.46 30.56 -4.45
C PHE A 628 19.16 31.07 -3.05
N LYS A 629 20.20 31.48 -2.33
CA LYS A 629 20.04 32.36 -1.17
C LYS A 629 20.77 33.66 -1.41
N ARG A 630 20.07 34.76 -1.19
CA ARG A 630 20.64 36.10 -1.27
C ARG A 630 21.42 36.40 0.01
N ALA A 631 22.72 36.63 -0.16
CA ALA A 631 23.61 37.05 0.91
C ALA A 631 23.39 38.54 1.26
N PRO A 632 23.86 39.00 2.43
CA PRO A 632 23.75 40.41 2.83
C PRO A 632 24.39 41.41 1.85
N ASP A 633 25.41 40.97 1.09
CA ASP A 633 26.05 41.75 0.03
C ASP A 633 25.23 41.82 -1.27
N GLY A 634 24.02 41.25 -1.27
CA GLY A 634 23.11 41.22 -2.41
C GLY A 634 23.37 40.07 -3.39
N ARG A 635 24.47 39.33 -3.28
CA ARG A 635 24.84 38.26 -4.22
C ARG A 635 23.98 37.02 -4.02
N LEU A 636 23.63 36.36 -5.12
CA LEU A 636 22.91 35.09 -5.13
C LEU A 636 23.88 33.92 -5.04
N ARG A 637 23.72 33.08 -4.03
CA ARG A 637 24.49 31.84 -3.85
C ARG A 637 23.61 30.64 -4.19
N LEU A 638 24.02 29.81 -5.15
CA LEU A 638 23.30 28.62 -5.57
C LEU A 638 23.38 27.56 -4.46
N LEU A 639 22.23 27.20 -3.87
CA LEU A 639 22.16 26.18 -2.84
C LEU A 639 21.95 24.79 -3.44
N GLU A 640 20.98 24.66 -4.36
CA GLU A 640 20.59 23.37 -4.93
C GLU A 640 20.05 23.53 -6.36
N ALA A 641 20.34 22.54 -7.21
CA ALA A 641 19.73 22.38 -8.53
C ALA A 641 18.80 21.16 -8.52
N ASN A 642 17.54 21.35 -8.91
CA ASN A 642 16.50 20.33 -8.87
C ASN A 642 16.00 20.07 -10.30
N PRO A 643 16.55 19.08 -11.03
CA PRO A 643 16.24 18.85 -12.43
C PRO A 643 14.96 18.00 -12.62
N ARG A 644 13.87 18.44 -11.99
CA ARG A 644 12.60 17.72 -11.93
C ARG A 644 11.42 18.65 -11.70
N PHE A 645 10.23 18.10 -11.88
CA PHE A 645 9.01 18.78 -11.48
C PHE A 645 8.98 18.98 -9.95
N ASN A 646 8.30 20.03 -9.49
CA ASN A 646 8.14 20.34 -8.07
C ASN A 646 6.84 21.13 -7.80
N LEU A 647 6.56 21.41 -6.53
CA LEU A 647 5.32 22.08 -6.10
C LEU A 647 5.11 23.47 -6.73
N TRP A 648 6.18 24.15 -7.18
CA TRP A 648 6.10 25.51 -7.73
C TRP A 648 5.35 25.55 -9.06
N HIS A 649 5.20 24.43 -9.76
CA HIS A 649 4.52 24.43 -11.06
C HIS A 649 3.04 24.76 -10.97
N HIS A 650 2.38 24.45 -9.84
CA HIS A 650 1.03 24.94 -9.62
C HIS A 650 1.01 26.47 -9.52
N LEU A 651 1.93 27.03 -8.75
CA LEU A 651 2.07 28.48 -8.59
C LEU A 651 2.39 29.16 -9.94
N GLY A 652 3.38 28.65 -10.68
CA GLY A 652 3.73 29.16 -12.02
C GLY A 652 2.54 29.10 -12.99
N ALA A 653 1.78 28.00 -13.00
CA ALA A 653 0.59 27.86 -13.84
C ALA A 653 -0.54 28.83 -13.46
N VAL A 654 -0.65 29.22 -12.19
CA VAL A 654 -1.57 30.28 -11.75
C VAL A 654 -1.02 31.66 -12.12
N ALA A 655 0.29 31.86 -12.05
CA ALA A 655 0.95 33.10 -12.43
C ALA A 655 0.99 33.37 -13.94
N GLY A 656 0.77 32.36 -14.78
CA GLY A 656 0.67 32.47 -16.24
C GLY A 656 1.67 31.63 -17.03
N VAL A 657 2.64 31.00 -16.36
CA VAL A 657 3.67 30.15 -16.99
C VAL A 657 3.49 28.70 -16.53
N ASN A 658 2.72 27.93 -17.29
CA ASN A 658 2.41 26.53 -16.99
C ASN A 658 3.45 25.58 -17.60
N LEU A 659 4.62 25.44 -16.95
CA LEU A 659 5.71 24.59 -17.44
C LEU A 659 5.28 23.12 -17.73
N PRO A 660 4.49 22.42 -16.89
CA PRO A 660 4.01 21.08 -17.22
C PRO A 660 3.18 21.02 -18.50
N ALA A 661 2.37 22.04 -18.79
CA ALA A 661 1.60 22.09 -20.03
C ALA A 661 2.47 22.35 -21.27
N LEU A 662 3.54 23.15 -21.14
CA LEU A 662 4.54 23.34 -22.21
C LEU A 662 5.24 22.02 -22.54
N VAL A 663 5.73 21.32 -21.52
CA VAL A 663 6.38 20.01 -21.67
C VAL A 663 5.41 19.02 -22.31
N TYR A 664 4.17 18.96 -21.84
CA TYR A 664 3.16 18.09 -22.43
C TYR A 664 2.95 18.38 -23.92
N GLY A 665 2.80 19.66 -24.28
CA GLY A 665 2.62 20.10 -25.66
C GLY A 665 3.74 19.62 -26.57
N ASP A 666 4.99 19.86 -26.18
CA ASP A 666 6.18 19.41 -26.93
C ASP A 666 6.22 17.89 -27.08
N LEU A 667 5.95 17.15 -26.00
CA LEU A 667 5.97 15.69 -26.02
C LEU A 667 4.92 15.07 -26.94
N ILE A 668 3.77 15.72 -27.15
CA ILE A 668 2.72 15.23 -28.05
C ILE A 668 2.73 15.93 -29.42
N GLY A 669 3.71 16.78 -29.70
CA GLY A 669 3.79 17.56 -30.95
C GLY A 669 2.69 18.61 -31.10
N ALA A 670 2.07 19.05 -30.00
CA ALA A 670 1.06 20.10 -30.03
C ALA A 670 1.71 21.50 -30.02
N PRO A 671 1.09 22.51 -30.64
CA PRO A 671 1.59 23.87 -30.60
C PRO A 671 1.73 24.37 -29.15
N ARG A 672 2.87 25.00 -28.86
CA ARG A 672 3.08 25.66 -27.56
C ARG A 672 2.08 26.82 -27.41
N PRO A 673 1.45 26.98 -26.24
CA PRO A 673 0.66 28.17 -25.95
C PRO A 673 1.54 29.43 -25.99
N ILE A 674 0.97 30.56 -26.43
CA ILE A 674 1.64 31.87 -26.35
C ILE A 674 1.88 32.19 -24.88
N LEU A 675 3.14 32.39 -24.51
CA LEU A 675 3.52 32.71 -23.15
C LEU A 675 3.47 34.22 -22.91
N ARG A 676 3.01 34.56 -21.71
CA ARG A 676 3.16 35.89 -21.12
C ARG A 676 4.17 35.81 -19.98
N PRO A 677 4.83 36.91 -19.63
CA PRO A 677 5.61 36.97 -18.39
C PRO A 677 4.78 36.51 -17.20
N ALA A 678 5.38 35.74 -16.30
CA ALA A 678 4.71 35.33 -15.08
C ALA A 678 4.34 36.57 -14.24
N ARG A 679 3.09 36.62 -13.76
CA ARG A 679 2.66 37.68 -12.85
C ARG A 679 3.43 37.58 -11.53
N ALA A 680 4.04 38.68 -11.10
CA ALA A 680 4.66 38.80 -9.78
C ALA A 680 3.60 38.90 -8.67
N GLY A 681 3.96 38.54 -7.45
CA GLY A 681 3.10 38.67 -6.26
C GLY A 681 2.04 37.58 -6.11
N VAL A 682 1.97 36.59 -7.01
CA VAL A 682 1.04 35.47 -6.90
C VAL A 682 1.52 34.55 -5.79
N ARG A 683 0.60 34.12 -4.92
CA ARG A 683 0.95 33.37 -3.70
C ARG A 683 0.45 31.94 -3.72
N TRP A 684 1.28 31.06 -3.20
CA TRP A 684 0.93 29.67 -2.90
C TRP A 684 1.05 29.39 -1.40
N CYS A 685 0.14 28.58 -0.87
CA CYS A 685 0.15 28.16 0.53
C CYS A 685 -0.16 26.67 0.71
N LYS A 686 0.45 26.04 1.72
CA LYS A 686 0.08 24.73 2.27
C LYS A 686 -0.62 24.92 3.62
N PRO A 687 -1.95 25.09 3.66
CA PRO A 687 -2.65 25.73 4.78
C PRO A 687 -2.33 25.11 6.15
N TRP A 688 -2.42 23.77 6.25
CA TRP A 688 -2.25 23.06 7.51
C TRP A 688 -0.85 23.16 8.12
N LYS A 689 0.20 23.21 7.28
CA LYS A 689 1.58 23.38 7.78
C LYS A 689 1.92 24.85 7.95
N ASP A 690 1.37 25.69 7.09
CA ASP A 690 1.65 27.11 7.10
C ASP A 690 1.06 27.82 8.32
N GLN A 691 -0.07 27.35 8.87
CA GLN A 691 -0.60 27.89 10.13
C GLN A 691 0.44 27.79 11.27
N SER A 692 1.15 26.66 11.38
CA SER A 692 2.21 26.49 12.39
C SER A 692 3.39 27.40 12.12
N ALA A 693 3.80 27.53 10.85
CA ALA A 693 4.88 28.44 10.45
C ALA A 693 4.53 29.91 10.69
N ALA A 694 3.30 30.32 10.36
CA ALA A 694 2.80 31.67 10.57
C ALA A 694 2.78 32.03 12.05
N ARG A 695 2.23 31.15 12.90
CA ARG A 695 2.23 31.34 14.35
C ARG A 695 3.66 31.47 14.91
N ALA A 696 4.57 30.60 14.50
CA ALA A 696 5.96 30.67 14.95
C ALA A 696 6.69 31.92 14.44
N ALA A 697 6.28 32.45 13.28
CA ALA A 697 6.79 33.70 12.73
C ALA A 697 6.11 34.95 13.32
N GLY A 698 5.28 34.81 14.37
CA GLY A 698 4.62 35.92 15.05
C GLY A 698 3.31 36.40 14.42
N MET A 699 2.81 35.74 13.37
CA MET A 699 1.51 36.07 12.76
C MET A 699 0.38 35.37 13.52
N SER A 700 -0.59 36.16 14.00
CA SER A 700 -1.76 35.64 14.70
C SER A 700 -2.69 34.85 13.76
N PHE A 701 -3.57 34.03 14.32
CA PHE A 701 -4.56 33.29 13.52
C PHE A 701 -5.53 34.22 12.77
N ALA A 702 -5.90 35.35 13.39
CA ALA A 702 -6.79 36.35 12.79
C ALA A 702 -6.16 37.06 11.58
N GLU A 703 -4.84 37.28 11.59
CA GLU A 703 -4.10 37.83 10.45
C GLU A 703 -3.82 36.78 9.37
N TRP A 704 -3.62 35.53 9.78
CA TRP A 704 -3.32 34.43 8.88
C TRP A 704 -4.51 34.05 7.99
N ILE A 705 -5.74 34.13 8.47
CA ILE A 705 -6.94 33.76 7.69
C ILE A 705 -7.12 34.66 6.44
N PRO A 706 -7.14 36.01 6.55
CA PRO A 706 -7.18 36.88 5.38
C PRO A 706 -6.01 36.65 4.41
N TRP A 707 -4.81 36.39 4.95
CA TRP A 707 -3.64 36.08 4.14
C TRP A 707 -3.81 34.76 3.35
N LEU A 708 -4.31 33.71 4.01
CA LEU A 708 -4.62 32.42 3.38
C LEU A 708 -5.67 32.59 2.28
N ILE A 709 -6.75 33.32 2.56
CA ILE A 709 -7.83 33.55 1.59
C ILE A 709 -7.27 34.17 0.31
N ARG A 710 -6.41 35.20 0.46
CA ARG A 710 -5.75 35.91 -0.65
C ARG A 710 -4.76 35.07 -1.46
N CYS A 711 -4.28 33.93 -0.96
CA CYS A 711 -3.39 33.07 -1.73
C CYS A 711 -4.12 32.46 -2.93
N GLU A 712 -3.65 32.70 -4.14
CA GLU A 712 -4.31 32.24 -5.37
C GLU A 712 -4.14 30.73 -5.60
N ALA A 713 -3.03 30.16 -5.14
CA ALA A 713 -2.78 28.72 -5.20
C ALA A 713 -2.73 28.11 -3.78
N LYS A 714 -3.41 26.98 -3.59
CA LYS A 714 -3.47 26.31 -2.29
C LYS A 714 -3.24 24.80 -2.47
N SER A 715 -2.31 24.22 -1.71
CA SER A 715 -2.02 22.79 -1.77
C SER A 715 -3.03 21.99 -0.96
N GLY A 716 -3.71 21.05 -1.61
CA GLY A 716 -4.69 20.15 -0.99
C GLY A 716 -6.04 20.77 -0.60
N LEU A 717 -6.15 22.10 -0.54
CA LEU A 717 -7.40 22.84 -0.34
C LEU A 717 -7.76 23.55 -1.65
N ALA A 718 -8.91 23.23 -2.26
CA ALA A 718 -9.46 23.98 -3.38
C ALA A 718 -10.97 23.81 -3.41
N TRP A 719 -11.70 24.87 -3.75
CA TRP A 719 -13.17 24.87 -3.80
C TRP A 719 -13.70 24.06 -4.99
N ASP A 720 -13.01 24.16 -6.12
CA ASP A 720 -13.31 23.43 -7.35
C ASP A 720 -12.76 22.00 -7.36
N ASP A 721 -11.95 21.62 -6.37
CA ASP A 721 -11.38 20.29 -6.16
C ASP A 721 -11.28 19.95 -4.64
N PRO A 722 -12.42 19.70 -3.96
CA PRO A 722 -12.48 19.59 -2.49
C PRO A 722 -12.14 18.18 -1.94
N LEU A 723 -12.23 17.13 -2.77
CA LEU A 723 -12.03 15.74 -2.35
C LEU A 723 -10.61 15.44 -1.80
N PRO A 724 -9.51 16.05 -2.30
CA PRO A 724 -8.19 15.95 -1.67
C PRO A 724 -8.15 16.36 -0.19
N LEU A 725 -9.00 17.32 0.21
CA LEU A 725 -9.10 17.78 1.60
C LEU A 725 -9.88 16.80 2.46
N ILE A 726 -11.06 16.38 1.99
CA ILE A 726 -11.97 15.49 2.72
C ILE A 726 -11.30 14.13 2.96
N GLY A 727 -10.64 13.58 1.94
CA GLY A 727 -9.87 12.33 2.07
C GLY A 727 -8.71 12.40 3.07
N ALA A 728 -8.11 13.58 3.27
CA ALA A 728 -7.02 13.80 4.22
C ALA A 728 -7.51 14.08 5.66
N THR A 729 -8.62 14.80 5.83
CA THR A 729 -9.17 15.19 7.14
C THR A 729 -9.87 14.03 7.86
N VAL A 730 -10.64 13.22 7.12
CA VAL A 730 -11.27 12.01 7.68
C VAL A 730 -10.21 11.06 8.25
N ARG A 731 -9.04 10.96 7.59
CA ARG A 731 -7.91 10.18 8.06
C ARG A 731 -7.26 10.74 9.33
N ARG A 732 -7.00 12.06 9.42
CA ARG A 732 -6.39 12.69 10.62
C ARG A 732 -7.29 12.59 11.86
N GLY A 733 -8.60 12.79 11.70
CA GLY A 733 -9.56 12.66 12.80
C GLY A 733 -9.53 11.25 13.39
N ILE A 734 -9.44 10.25 12.52
CA ILE A 734 -9.37 8.85 12.92
C ILE A 734 -8.00 8.49 13.56
N GLU A 735 -6.88 9.09 13.09
CA GLU A 735 -5.54 8.93 13.67
C GLU A 735 -5.40 9.59 15.06
N THR A 736 -6.11 10.69 15.32
CA THR A 736 -6.14 11.35 16.64
C THR A 736 -6.99 10.56 17.63
N LEU A 737 -8.15 10.05 17.21
CA LEU A 737 -9.00 9.20 18.04
C LEU A 737 -8.27 7.90 18.46
N ALA A 738 -7.50 7.30 17.54
CA ALA A 738 -6.68 6.14 17.83
C ALA A 738 -5.53 6.40 18.83
N ARG A 739 -5.04 7.64 18.95
CA ARG A 739 -4.03 8.05 19.93
C ARG A 739 -4.63 8.27 21.32
N THR A 740 -5.81 8.86 21.39
CA THR A 740 -6.54 9.04 22.66
C THR A 740 -6.94 7.70 23.27
N VAL A 741 -7.39 6.75 22.45
CA VAL A 741 -7.76 5.38 22.89
C VAL A 741 -6.53 4.56 23.32
N ARG A 742 -5.32 4.89 22.86
CA ARG A 742 -4.06 4.28 23.36
C ARG A 742 -3.66 4.82 24.73
N ARG A 743 -3.79 6.13 24.98
CA ARG A 743 -3.47 6.74 26.29
C ARG A 743 -4.36 6.28 27.44
N THR A 744 -5.59 5.85 27.14
CA THR A 744 -6.53 5.30 28.14
C THR A 744 -6.33 3.81 28.42
N LYS A 745 -5.35 3.14 27.81
CA LYS A 745 -5.10 1.70 27.97
C LYS A 745 -3.74 1.32 28.59
N GLU A 746 -2.90 2.30 28.93
CA GLU A 746 -1.70 2.05 29.74
C GLU A 746 -1.99 2.44 31.19
N PRO A 747 -1.87 1.53 32.17
CA PRO A 747 -1.93 1.91 33.57
C PRO A 747 -0.67 2.72 33.95
N PRO A 748 -0.75 3.62 34.95
CA PRO A 748 0.42 4.35 35.41
C PRO A 748 1.48 3.36 35.94
N LEU A 749 2.70 3.49 35.45
CA LEU A 749 3.87 2.74 35.95
C LEU A 749 4.13 3.12 37.40
N THR A 750 3.77 2.25 38.34
CA THR A 750 4.26 2.30 39.72
C THR A 750 5.71 1.81 39.74
N LEU A 751 6.63 2.73 39.98
CA LEU A 751 8.01 2.41 40.37
C LEU A 751 7.97 1.71 41.73
N ARG A 752 8.21 0.39 41.77
CA ARG A 752 8.63 -0.30 43.00
C ARG A 752 10.15 -0.27 43.07
N SER A 753 10.67 0.37 44.12
CA SER A 753 12.06 0.27 44.53
C SER A 753 12.38 -1.18 44.90
N VAL A 754 13.46 -1.70 44.34
CA VAL A 754 14.11 -2.92 44.86
C VAL A 754 15.13 -2.44 45.89
N LYS A 755 14.85 -2.72 47.16
CA LYS A 755 15.86 -2.87 48.20
C LYS A 755 16.04 -4.38 48.41
N GLU A 756 17.32 -4.77 48.36
CA GLU A 756 17.95 -6.06 48.68
C GLU A 756 17.70 -7.23 47.72
#